data_AF-A0A6I0DLQ8-F1
#
_entry.id   AF-A0A6I0DLQ8-F1
#
_cell.length_a   1.000
_cell.length_b   1.000
_cell.length_c   1.000
_cell.angle_alpha   90.00
_cell.angle_beta   90.00
_cell.angle_gamma   90.00
#
_symmetry.space_group_name_H-M   'P 1'
#
loop_
_entity.id
_entity.type
_entity.pdbx_description
1 polymer ?
#
loop_
_entity_poly.entity_id
_entity_poly.type
_entity_poly.pdbx_seq_one_letter_code
_entity_poly.pdbx_strand_id
1 'polypeptide(L)'
;MNSEPNASGENLSSGPNQHYLPRFLQKPFGIRPKRKEIWVFARGVAPEPKRLKEVGASEYFYSGPATDNARTLDDDITDIETPISRILAGIRAQPVGAVVNSTAAAEIVNHLVPRTAHVRVNMERGLRMMAHGMDTILGDDDRIQSLMGLNEDEPNAVFRNNLAEKLSEIEGIESLGLPVNLIERIAFVAAKENFATLAADTLPLLRDLFSSWLETTDGFVRETHNKTLAKISSSSPRLKLLEDLNWTVQSAQREGAILPDCAALAVDQSGQAAPAMFSDWKAVSAIILPVTPDKLLVGAATIYNVTQLLNFNDEAARCSHDFFLAPTINEYLTGLHKQLGERSVTLIEEGISGALEPYLTIVPKPRDEDAPIFPADLNNQSNEPWQYELSLIGCGDAENVQELSNAIQGIVTSLAQALPLQRLEGITITSNYREAVVTLDRGYEGASAPDSTPEEIGQGIARTMSVQRGGHWKERIILDARAAFALLAEESDTVEWGSYIFVRQLTEVAISEMIEHHLPGVWMKPISDPLHGFLYPSVHPAIFSYLASHISAGFSGPHHHVSVKRELFITALGEMKSTSFATRLEYRHHGDLDRLLGTVMPRISYALQFAADLLGHCAASGTDPYDADGELSAALADVGLQQWFPIFRDRLERLRMRFGRWESFDEFLALDVHVERLMWQLGMLPWRGPEGIRVEIPLGTDIDKLLENKSH
;
A
#
# COMPACT_ATOMS: atom_id res chain seq x y z
N MET A 1 -18.94 65.63 62.32
CA MET A 1 -17.79 66.36 61.78
C MET A 1 -16.59 65.47 62.01
N ASN A 2 -15.83 64.95 61.04
CA ASN A 2 -15.64 65.17 59.60
C ASN A 2 -15.14 63.81 59.05
N SER A 3 -15.79 63.19 58.07
CA SER A 3 -15.47 63.22 56.61
C SER A 3 -13.99 62.98 56.25
N GLU A 4 -13.70 61.82 55.69
CA GLU A 4 -12.57 61.58 54.79
C GLU A 4 -13.06 60.91 53.49
N PRO A 5 -12.39 61.14 52.34
CA PRO A 5 -12.95 60.91 51.01
C PRO A 5 -12.47 59.62 50.32
N ASN A 6 -13.34 59.12 49.44
CA ASN A 6 -13.12 58.08 48.43
C ASN A 6 -11.95 58.38 47.49
N ALA A 7 -11.17 57.34 47.15
CA ALA A 7 -11.13 56.69 45.82
C ALA A 7 -9.76 56.06 45.53
N SER A 8 -9.67 54.74 45.66
CA SER A 8 -8.66 53.91 45.00
C SER A 8 -9.33 53.14 43.86
N GLY A 9 -8.89 53.39 42.63
CA GLY A 9 -9.28 52.60 41.47
C GLY A 9 -8.68 51.20 41.57
N GLU A 10 -9.53 50.19 41.72
CA GLU A 10 -9.16 48.78 41.55
C GLU A 10 -9.16 48.44 40.05
N ASN A 11 -7.98 48.11 39.51
CA ASN A 11 -7.87 47.38 38.26
C ASN A 11 -8.34 45.95 38.50
N LEU A 12 -9.45 45.54 37.86
CA LEU A 12 -9.96 44.16 37.90
C LEU A 12 -8.97 43.22 37.18
N SER A 13 -8.22 42.41 37.91
CA SER A 13 -7.65 41.17 37.36
C SER A 13 -8.80 40.21 37.03
N SER A 14 -8.86 39.69 35.81
CA SER A 14 -9.84 38.67 35.45
C SER A 14 -9.65 37.42 36.32
N GLY A 15 -10.74 36.91 36.92
CA GLY A 15 -10.69 35.79 37.86
C GLY A 15 -10.29 34.46 37.20
N PRO A 16 -9.95 33.40 37.97
CA PRO A 16 -9.45 32.14 37.44
C PRO A 16 -10.46 31.40 36.55
N ASN A 17 -11.77 31.65 36.69
CA ASN A 17 -12.83 30.96 35.95
C ASN A 17 -13.23 31.74 34.69
N GLN A 18 -12.91 31.19 33.52
CA GLN A 18 -13.06 31.84 32.23
C GLN A 18 -14.14 31.17 31.38
N HIS A 19 -15.03 31.97 30.79
CA HIS A 19 -16.17 31.47 30.04
C HIS A 19 -15.82 31.28 28.57
N TYR A 20 -15.64 30.04 28.10
CA TYR A 20 -15.46 29.78 26.67
C TYR A 20 -16.75 29.98 25.85
N LEU A 21 -17.92 29.83 26.49
CA LEU A 21 -19.21 30.27 25.98
C LEU A 21 -19.65 31.50 26.81
N PRO A 22 -19.51 32.74 26.32
CA PRO A 22 -19.60 33.92 27.18
C PRO A 22 -20.98 34.14 27.81
N ARG A 23 -21.00 34.65 29.04
CA ARG A 23 -22.24 34.85 29.82
C ARG A 23 -23.21 35.82 29.14
N PHE A 24 -22.71 36.81 28.41
CA PHE A 24 -23.58 37.75 27.68
C PHE A 24 -24.36 37.05 26.54
N LEU A 25 -23.85 35.93 26.02
CA LEU A 25 -24.56 35.06 25.08
C LEU A 25 -25.56 34.15 25.81
N GLN A 26 -25.18 33.57 26.95
CA GLN A 26 -26.03 32.66 27.74
C GLN A 26 -27.23 33.35 28.42
N LYS A 27 -27.07 34.58 28.93
CA LYS A 27 -28.04 35.27 29.82
C LYS A 27 -29.50 35.31 29.31
N PRO A 28 -29.79 35.54 28.01
CA PRO A 28 -31.16 35.51 27.51
C PRO A 28 -31.85 34.14 27.57
N PHE A 29 -31.07 33.06 27.59
CA PHE A 29 -31.54 31.68 27.72
C PHE A 29 -31.69 31.24 29.19
N GLY A 30 -31.45 32.13 30.16
CA GLY A 30 -31.62 31.81 31.57
C GLY A 30 -33.09 31.72 32.01
N ILE A 31 -33.34 30.93 33.05
CA ILE A 31 -34.64 30.69 33.68
C ILE A 31 -35.21 32.03 34.22
N ARG A 32 -36.41 32.41 33.76
CA ARG A 32 -37.11 33.63 34.20
C ARG A 32 -37.62 33.49 35.64
N PRO A 33 -37.78 34.60 36.40
CA PRO A 33 -37.55 35.99 36.01
C PRO A 33 -36.11 36.49 36.25
N LYS A 34 -35.35 35.84 37.13
CA LYS A 34 -34.03 36.32 37.58
C LYS A 34 -32.89 36.02 36.59
N ARG A 35 -33.03 35.03 35.70
CA ARG A 35 -32.03 34.59 34.70
C ARG A 35 -30.64 34.33 35.31
N LYS A 36 -30.61 33.77 36.52
CA LYS A 36 -29.38 33.40 37.25
C LYS A 36 -28.99 31.93 37.04
N GLU A 37 -29.97 31.12 36.66
CA GLU A 37 -29.83 29.70 36.38
C GLU A 37 -30.28 29.41 34.93
N ILE A 38 -29.80 28.31 34.37
CA ILE A 38 -30.09 27.86 33.01
C ILE A 38 -30.20 26.34 33.00
N TRP A 39 -31.09 25.77 32.19
CA TRP A 39 -31.15 24.32 32.02
C TRP A 39 -30.01 23.86 31.12
N VAL A 40 -29.25 22.90 31.60
CA VAL A 40 -28.16 22.25 30.85
C VAL A 40 -28.62 20.87 30.44
N PHE A 41 -28.63 20.61 29.14
CA PHE A 41 -28.92 19.31 28.56
C PHE A 41 -27.58 18.70 28.16
N ALA A 42 -27.07 17.79 28.97
CA ALA A 42 -25.78 17.15 28.75
C ALA A 42 -25.95 15.69 28.29
N ARG A 43 -24.94 15.17 27.59
CA ARG A 43 -24.94 13.80 27.09
C ARG A 43 -24.98 12.80 28.26
N GLY A 44 -25.90 11.83 28.20
CA GLY A 44 -25.97 10.72 29.16
C GLY A 44 -26.42 11.10 30.57
N VAL A 45 -26.82 12.36 30.80
CA VAL A 45 -27.26 12.87 32.12
C VAL A 45 -28.64 13.52 31.98
N ALA A 46 -29.47 13.41 33.02
CA ALA A 46 -30.76 14.09 33.08
C ALA A 46 -30.56 15.62 33.06
N PRO A 47 -31.43 16.40 32.38
CA PRO A 47 -31.30 17.85 32.36
C PRO A 47 -31.34 18.45 33.77
N GLU A 48 -30.45 19.38 34.07
CA GLU A 48 -30.33 20.00 35.40
C GLU A 48 -30.18 21.53 35.33
N PRO A 49 -30.73 22.28 36.29
CA PRO A 49 -30.55 23.72 36.35
C PRO A 49 -29.18 24.05 36.99
N LYS A 50 -28.34 24.80 36.28
CA LYS A 50 -27.03 25.27 36.79
C LYS A 50 -26.95 26.78 36.82
N ARG A 51 -26.11 27.33 37.71
CA ARG A 51 -25.87 28.78 37.74
C ARG A 51 -25.07 29.19 36.51
N LEU A 52 -25.37 30.36 35.95
CA LEU A 52 -24.66 30.87 34.75
C LEU A 52 -23.15 31.07 34.93
N LYS A 53 -22.61 31.00 36.16
CA LYS A 53 -21.17 31.08 36.44
C LYS A 53 -20.47 29.71 36.37
N GLU A 54 -21.24 28.63 36.36
CA GLU A 54 -20.80 27.22 36.41
C GLU A 54 -20.95 26.52 35.03
N VAL A 55 -21.43 27.24 34.02
CA VAL A 55 -21.77 26.68 32.70
C VAL A 55 -20.94 27.35 31.60
N GLY A 56 -20.41 26.56 30.68
CA GLY A 56 -19.61 27.07 29.57
C GLY A 56 -18.34 27.78 30.02
N ALA A 57 -17.73 27.30 31.12
CA ALA A 57 -16.56 27.90 31.76
C ALA A 57 -15.58 26.84 32.25
N SER A 58 -14.31 27.22 32.39
CA SER A 58 -13.25 26.38 32.93
C SER A 58 -12.20 27.25 33.59
N GLU A 59 -11.52 26.71 34.60
CA GLU A 59 -10.41 27.41 35.26
C GLU A 59 -9.20 27.49 34.32
N TYR A 60 -8.60 28.68 34.22
CA TYR A 60 -7.41 28.94 33.40
C TYR A 60 -7.58 28.56 31.92
N PHE A 61 -8.78 28.73 31.34
CA PHE A 61 -9.04 28.22 29.99
C PHE A 61 -8.14 28.84 28.90
N TYR A 62 -7.91 30.16 28.93
CA TYR A 62 -7.06 30.86 27.95
C TYR A 62 -5.66 31.19 28.47
N SER A 63 -5.49 31.52 29.75
CA SER A 63 -4.17 31.77 30.35
C SER A 63 -4.01 31.08 31.70
N GLY A 64 -2.76 30.76 32.06
CA GLY A 64 -2.40 30.39 33.43
C GLY A 64 -2.37 31.60 34.37
N PRO A 65 -2.04 31.42 35.66
CA PRO A 65 -1.90 32.54 36.60
C PRO A 65 -0.93 33.58 36.06
N ALA A 66 -1.33 34.86 36.05
CA ALA A 66 -0.46 35.93 35.59
C ALA A 66 0.84 35.94 36.41
N THR A 67 1.96 35.76 35.74
CA THR A 67 3.29 35.98 36.32
C THR A 67 3.65 37.44 36.05
N ASP A 68 4.05 38.17 37.10
CA ASP A 68 4.58 39.55 37.02
C ASP A 68 3.64 40.63 36.44
N ASN A 69 2.32 40.56 36.70
CA ASN A 69 1.35 41.56 36.20
C ASN A 69 1.35 41.74 34.67
N ALA A 70 1.91 40.78 33.91
CA ALA A 70 1.89 40.81 32.46
C ALA A 70 0.46 40.62 31.94
N ARG A 71 0.10 41.40 30.92
CA ARG A 71 -1.19 41.33 30.23
C ARG A 71 -1.38 39.93 29.63
N THR A 72 -2.51 39.29 29.92
CA THR A 72 -2.80 37.91 29.56
C THR A 72 -3.80 37.83 28.40
N LEU A 73 -3.96 36.63 27.81
CA LEU A 73 -4.98 36.40 26.78
C LEU A 73 -6.41 36.56 27.33
N ASP A 74 -6.62 36.28 28.62
CA ASP A 74 -7.89 36.55 29.31
C ASP A 74 -8.23 38.06 29.31
N ASP A 75 -7.24 38.92 29.51
CA ASP A 75 -7.42 40.38 29.50
C ASP A 75 -7.77 40.87 28.09
N ASP A 76 -7.09 40.36 27.06
CA ASP A 76 -7.36 40.69 25.66
C ASP A 76 -8.76 40.25 25.22
N ILE A 77 -9.19 39.04 25.63
CA ILE A 77 -10.54 38.56 25.34
C ILE A 77 -11.58 39.43 26.05
N THR A 78 -11.36 39.80 27.32
CA THR A 78 -12.28 40.64 28.10
C THR A 78 -12.47 42.03 27.47
N ASP A 79 -11.39 42.64 26.98
CA ASP A 79 -11.42 43.94 26.30
C ASP A 79 -12.27 43.90 25.01
N ILE A 80 -12.18 42.79 24.25
CA ILE A 80 -12.96 42.57 23.02
C ILE A 80 -14.43 42.24 23.32
N GLU A 81 -14.72 41.52 24.42
CA GLU A 81 -16.09 41.13 24.77
C GLU A 81 -17.00 42.31 25.09
N THR A 82 -16.43 43.36 25.71
CA THR A 82 -17.21 44.53 26.12
C THR A 82 -17.94 45.19 24.93
N PRO A 83 -17.27 45.59 23.82
CA PRO A 83 -17.96 46.11 22.64
C PRO A 83 -18.88 45.08 21.98
N ILE A 84 -18.46 43.82 21.84
CA ILE A 84 -19.28 42.75 21.24
C ILE A 84 -20.60 42.56 21.98
N SER A 85 -20.57 42.59 23.32
CA SER A 85 -21.78 42.45 24.14
C SER A 85 -22.78 43.58 23.89
N ARG A 86 -22.31 44.82 23.61
CA ARG A 86 -23.16 45.97 23.29
C ARG A 86 -23.77 45.83 21.89
N ILE A 87 -22.98 45.42 20.91
CA ILE A 87 -23.46 45.18 19.54
C ILE A 87 -24.57 44.11 19.56
N LEU A 88 -24.32 42.99 20.25
CA LEU A 88 -25.30 41.91 20.36
C LEU A 88 -26.57 42.33 21.11
N ALA A 89 -26.45 43.17 22.15
CA ALA A 89 -27.62 43.75 22.81
C ALA A 89 -28.46 44.63 21.87
N GLY A 90 -27.81 45.41 21.01
CA GLY A 90 -28.46 46.19 19.96
C GLY A 90 -29.22 45.32 18.97
N ILE A 91 -28.60 44.25 18.45
CA ILE A 91 -29.23 43.29 17.53
C ILE A 91 -30.46 42.64 18.19
N ARG A 92 -30.38 42.24 19.45
CA ARG A 92 -31.50 41.62 20.19
C ARG A 92 -32.73 42.53 20.33
N ALA A 93 -32.53 43.85 20.36
CA ALA A 93 -33.61 44.83 20.48
C ALA A 93 -34.35 45.05 19.15
N GLN A 94 -33.75 44.71 18.02
CA GLN A 94 -34.37 44.87 16.70
C GLN A 94 -35.54 43.89 16.49
N PRO A 95 -36.59 44.28 15.73
CA PRO A 95 -37.70 43.38 15.42
C PRO A 95 -37.27 42.23 14.51
N VAL A 96 -38.07 41.15 14.48
CA VAL A 96 -37.90 40.08 13.49
C VAL A 96 -38.05 40.67 12.08
N GLY A 97 -37.20 40.23 11.15
CA GLY A 97 -37.08 40.75 9.79
C GLY A 97 -36.12 41.94 9.64
N ALA A 98 -35.57 42.47 10.73
CA ALA A 98 -34.63 43.58 10.65
C ALA A 98 -33.31 43.15 9.98
N VAL A 99 -32.82 43.99 9.07
CA VAL A 99 -31.49 43.85 8.47
C VAL A 99 -30.43 44.34 9.46
N VAL A 100 -29.37 43.56 9.63
CA VAL A 100 -28.26 43.83 10.54
C VAL A 100 -27.04 44.25 9.72
N ASN A 101 -26.23 45.16 10.26
CA ASN A 101 -24.96 45.54 9.62
C ASN A 101 -24.02 44.32 9.54
N SER A 102 -23.51 44.01 8.34
CA SER A 102 -22.73 42.80 8.11
C SER A 102 -21.42 42.76 8.89
N THR A 103 -20.68 43.87 8.96
CA THR A 103 -19.46 43.96 9.79
C THR A 103 -19.74 43.68 11.27
N ALA A 104 -20.79 44.28 11.82
CA ALA A 104 -21.17 44.07 13.21
C ALA A 104 -21.56 42.61 13.53
N ALA A 105 -22.28 41.94 12.62
CA ALA A 105 -22.65 40.54 12.77
C ALA A 105 -21.45 39.59 12.55
N ALA A 106 -20.60 39.89 11.56
CA ALA A 106 -19.38 39.16 11.26
C ALA A 106 -18.40 39.19 12.44
N GLU A 107 -18.22 40.35 13.09
CA GLU A 107 -17.37 40.49 14.28
C GLU A 107 -17.84 39.58 15.43
N ILE A 108 -19.16 39.51 15.67
CA ILE A 108 -19.74 38.65 16.71
C ILE A 108 -19.42 37.18 16.43
N VAL A 109 -19.71 36.69 15.22
CA VAL A 109 -19.50 35.28 14.87
C VAL A 109 -18.01 34.93 14.84
N ASN A 110 -17.18 35.79 14.23
CA ASN A 110 -15.73 35.60 14.14
C ASN A 110 -15.08 35.52 15.52
N HIS A 111 -15.64 36.18 16.53
CA HIS A 111 -15.16 36.11 17.90
C HIS A 111 -15.72 34.92 18.69
N LEU A 112 -17.02 34.60 18.55
CA LEU A 112 -17.68 33.58 19.38
C LEU A 112 -17.35 32.14 18.99
N VAL A 113 -17.20 31.85 17.70
CA VAL A 113 -17.05 30.48 17.19
C VAL A 113 -15.71 29.82 17.57
N PRO A 114 -14.54 30.47 17.43
CA PRO A 114 -13.23 29.81 17.62
C PRO A 114 -12.90 29.49 19.07
N ARG A 115 -13.52 30.18 20.01
CA ARG A 115 -13.11 30.25 21.41
C ARG A 115 -13.77 29.21 22.32
N THR A 116 -14.62 28.36 21.75
CA THR A 116 -15.40 27.35 22.46
C THR A 116 -14.53 26.15 22.86
N ALA A 117 -14.85 25.49 23.97
CA ALA A 117 -14.21 24.21 24.36
C ALA A 117 -14.42 23.12 23.29
N HIS A 118 -15.55 23.20 22.56
CA HIS A 118 -15.87 22.38 21.41
C HIS A 118 -14.71 22.30 20.40
N VAL A 119 -14.03 23.41 20.11
CA VAL A 119 -12.88 23.43 19.17
C VAL A 119 -11.71 22.61 19.72
N ARG A 120 -11.39 22.81 21.00
CA ARG A 120 -10.24 22.17 21.66
C ARG A 120 -10.41 20.65 21.73
N VAL A 121 -11.57 20.17 22.17
CA VAL A 121 -11.84 18.74 22.31
C VAL A 121 -11.76 18.01 20.95
N ASN A 122 -12.29 18.63 19.89
CA ASN A 122 -12.22 18.06 18.55
C ASN A 122 -10.80 18.09 17.97
N MET A 123 -9.98 19.11 18.28
CA MET A 123 -8.55 19.10 17.94
C MET A 123 -7.79 17.96 18.62
N GLU A 124 -8.01 17.72 19.91
CA GLU A 124 -7.39 16.60 20.62
C GLU A 124 -7.81 15.24 20.04
N ARG A 125 -9.10 15.09 19.71
CA ARG A 125 -9.60 13.89 19.03
C ARG A 125 -8.93 13.71 17.68
N GLY A 126 -8.84 14.77 16.87
CA GLY A 126 -8.22 14.70 15.57
C GLY A 126 -6.74 14.29 15.65
N LEU A 127 -6.00 14.86 16.60
CA LEU A 127 -4.61 14.46 16.86
C LEU A 127 -4.49 12.97 17.24
N ARG A 128 -5.38 12.47 18.11
CA ARG A 128 -5.42 11.04 18.48
C ARG A 128 -5.75 10.14 17.29
N MET A 129 -6.64 10.56 16.39
CA MET A 129 -6.95 9.81 15.18
C MET A 129 -5.78 9.78 14.19
N MET A 130 -5.11 10.92 13.97
CA MET A 130 -3.90 10.98 13.16
C MET A 130 -2.80 10.09 13.74
N ALA A 131 -2.63 10.10 15.06
CA ALA A 131 -1.70 9.23 15.76
C ALA A 131 -1.98 7.75 15.49
N HIS A 132 -3.25 7.34 15.61
CA HIS A 132 -3.65 5.97 15.34
C HIS A 132 -3.46 5.58 13.86
N GLY A 133 -3.74 6.50 12.93
CA GLY A 133 -3.48 6.32 11.51
C GLY A 133 -2.00 6.13 11.21
N MET A 134 -1.14 6.94 11.83
CA MET A 134 0.32 6.82 11.71
C MET A 134 0.83 5.50 12.30
N ASP A 135 0.31 5.08 13.46
CA ASP A 135 0.64 3.78 14.06
C ASP A 135 0.26 2.62 13.14
N THR A 136 -0.88 2.73 12.47
CA THR A 136 -1.32 1.74 11.46
C THR A 136 -0.39 1.69 10.26
N ILE A 137 0.06 2.85 9.76
CA ILE A 137 0.98 2.94 8.61
C ILE A 137 2.37 2.41 8.98
N LEU A 138 2.93 2.86 10.11
CA LEU A 138 4.27 2.48 10.56
C LEU A 138 4.36 1.03 11.06
N GLY A 139 3.21 0.41 11.38
CA GLY A 139 3.12 -0.97 11.80
C GLY A 139 2.96 -1.99 10.67
N ASP A 140 3.00 -1.57 9.41
CA ASP A 140 2.70 -2.42 8.25
C ASP A 140 3.71 -2.15 7.11
N ASP A 141 4.62 -3.11 6.93
CA ASP A 141 5.72 -3.03 5.95
C ASP A 141 5.23 -2.84 4.51
N ASP A 142 4.09 -3.41 4.13
CA ASP A 142 3.55 -3.29 2.77
C ASP A 142 3.08 -1.85 2.49
N ARG A 143 2.54 -1.17 3.50
CA ARG A 143 2.15 0.24 3.40
C ARG A 143 3.35 1.14 3.23
N ILE A 144 4.40 0.89 3.98
CA ILE A 144 5.64 1.68 3.91
C ILE A 144 6.31 1.46 2.55
N GLN A 145 6.36 0.22 2.06
CA GLN A 145 6.82 -0.07 0.72
C GLN A 145 5.99 0.65 -0.34
N SER A 146 4.66 0.70 -0.21
CA SER A 146 3.78 1.46 -1.09
C SER A 146 4.09 2.97 -1.07
N LEU A 147 4.27 3.56 0.11
CA LEU A 147 4.67 4.96 0.29
C LEU A 147 6.02 5.29 -0.36
N MET A 148 6.95 4.33 -0.33
CA MET A 148 8.26 4.45 -0.98
C MET A 148 8.22 4.15 -2.49
N GLY A 149 7.09 3.66 -2.99
CA GLY A 149 6.90 3.22 -4.37
C GLY A 149 7.57 1.88 -4.71
N LEU A 150 7.84 1.04 -3.71
CA LEU A 150 8.50 -0.28 -3.81
C LEU A 150 7.53 -1.46 -4.01
N ASN A 151 6.22 -1.19 -3.92
CA ASN A 151 5.15 -2.19 -4.03
C ASN A 151 5.04 -2.81 -5.44
N GLU A 152 5.50 -2.11 -6.48
CA GLU A 152 5.43 -2.56 -7.87
C GLU A 152 6.62 -3.45 -8.28
N ASP A 153 6.52 -4.06 -9.46
CA ASP A 153 7.61 -4.83 -10.10
C ASP A 153 8.70 -3.92 -10.70
N GLU A 154 8.32 -2.73 -11.12
CA GLU A 154 9.22 -1.74 -11.72
C GLU A 154 9.17 -0.39 -10.99
N PRO A 155 10.20 0.46 -11.15
CA PRO A 155 10.19 1.81 -10.57
C PRO A 155 8.95 2.61 -10.99
N ASN A 156 8.10 2.97 -10.02
CA ASN A 156 6.92 3.79 -10.28
C ASN A 156 7.24 5.31 -10.16
N ALA A 157 6.24 6.15 -10.43
CA ALA A 157 6.42 7.61 -10.39
C ALA A 157 6.84 8.13 -9.00
N VAL A 158 6.34 7.51 -7.92
CA VAL A 158 6.69 7.89 -6.53
C VAL A 158 8.17 7.64 -6.30
N PHE A 159 8.65 6.44 -6.63
CA PHE A 159 10.06 6.09 -6.49
C PHE A 159 10.96 6.98 -7.35
N ARG A 160 10.61 7.19 -8.63
CA ARG A 160 11.41 8.02 -9.55
C ARG A 160 11.55 9.47 -9.08
N ASN A 161 10.46 10.08 -8.58
CA ASN A 161 10.51 11.44 -8.07
C ASN A 161 11.42 11.56 -6.84
N ASN A 162 11.31 10.63 -5.90
CA ASN A 162 12.16 10.61 -4.70
C ASN A 162 13.63 10.37 -5.06
N LEU A 163 13.89 9.48 -6.02
CA LEU A 163 15.25 9.18 -6.46
C LEU A 163 15.86 10.35 -7.24
N ALA A 164 15.12 11.02 -8.12
CA ALA A 164 15.64 12.14 -8.92
C ALA A 164 16.16 13.29 -8.05
N GLU A 165 15.46 13.61 -6.95
CA GLU A 165 15.93 14.58 -5.96
C GLU A 165 17.28 14.17 -5.39
N LYS A 166 17.43 12.89 -4.99
CA LYS A 166 18.67 12.36 -4.43
C LYS A 166 19.81 12.21 -5.42
N LEU A 167 19.53 11.83 -6.66
CA LEU A 167 20.56 11.76 -7.70
C LEU A 167 21.16 13.15 -7.99
N SER A 168 20.37 14.22 -7.90
CA SER A 168 20.85 15.58 -8.10
C SER A 168 21.83 16.06 -7.01
N GLU A 169 21.80 15.42 -5.84
CA GLU A 169 22.71 15.71 -4.72
C GLU A 169 24.08 14.99 -4.87
N ILE A 170 24.21 14.01 -5.78
CA ILE A 170 25.42 13.20 -5.94
C ILE A 170 26.34 13.80 -7.01
N GLU A 171 27.44 14.43 -6.58
CA GLU A 171 28.47 14.94 -7.49
C GLU A 171 29.13 13.81 -8.30
N GLY A 172 29.25 14.01 -9.62
CA GLY A 172 29.98 13.11 -10.50
C GLY A 172 29.21 11.90 -11.01
N ILE A 173 27.92 11.74 -10.69
CA ILE A 173 27.12 10.60 -11.18
C ILE A 173 27.01 10.55 -12.71
N GLU A 174 26.97 11.72 -13.37
CA GLU A 174 26.99 11.84 -14.82
C GLU A 174 28.28 11.29 -15.46
N SER A 175 29.39 11.28 -14.72
CA SER A 175 30.68 10.78 -15.20
C SER A 175 30.72 9.26 -15.37
N LEU A 176 29.74 8.54 -14.82
CA LEU A 176 29.58 7.11 -15.01
C LEU A 176 29.15 6.75 -16.44
N GLY A 177 28.58 7.70 -17.19
CA GLY A 177 28.10 7.48 -18.56
C GLY A 177 26.95 6.47 -18.68
N LEU A 178 26.32 6.10 -17.56
CA LEU A 178 25.21 5.15 -17.52
C LEU A 178 23.88 5.88 -17.79
N PRO A 179 22.92 5.22 -18.48
CA PRO A 179 21.58 5.74 -18.63
C PRO A 179 20.86 5.90 -17.29
N VAL A 180 20.08 6.96 -17.15
CA VAL A 180 19.29 7.23 -15.93
C VAL A 180 18.34 6.08 -15.61
N ASN A 181 17.69 5.47 -16.61
CA ASN A 181 16.77 4.35 -16.38
C ASN A 181 17.46 3.12 -15.79
N LEU A 182 18.74 2.89 -16.13
CA LEU A 182 19.52 1.79 -15.55
C LEU A 182 19.85 2.10 -14.08
N ILE A 183 20.26 3.34 -13.79
CA ILE A 183 20.50 3.79 -12.40
C ILE A 183 19.23 3.67 -11.56
N GLU A 184 18.08 4.07 -12.10
CA GLU A 184 16.77 3.92 -11.46
C GLU A 184 16.45 2.45 -11.12
N ARG A 185 16.62 1.53 -12.07
CA ARG A 185 16.38 0.08 -11.85
C ARG A 185 17.31 -0.50 -10.78
N ILE A 186 18.60 -0.16 -10.83
CA ILE A 186 19.58 -0.61 -9.82
C ILE A 186 19.21 -0.09 -8.44
N ALA A 187 18.92 1.21 -8.31
CA ALA A 187 18.53 1.82 -7.05
C ALA A 187 17.23 1.22 -6.50
N PHE A 188 16.26 0.93 -7.37
CA PHE A 188 14.99 0.30 -7.01
C PHE A 188 15.19 -1.09 -6.42
N VAL A 189 15.92 -1.96 -7.10
CA VAL A 189 16.19 -3.32 -6.61
C VAL A 189 17.03 -3.27 -5.32
N ALA A 190 18.03 -2.39 -5.25
CA ALA A 190 18.81 -2.19 -4.04
C ALA A 190 17.94 -1.73 -2.85
N ALA A 191 16.99 -0.82 -3.07
CA ALA A 191 16.07 -0.38 -2.03
C ALA A 191 15.18 -1.54 -1.53
N LYS A 192 14.70 -2.40 -2.43
CA LYS A 192 13.88 -3.57 -2.06
C LYS A 192 14.68 -4.62 -1.30
N GLU A 193 15.89 -4.94 -1.74
CA GLU A 193 16.77 -5.91 -1.07
C GLU A 193 17.16 -5.47 0.34
N ASN A 194 17.32 -4.17 0.57
CA ASN A 194 17.71 -3.64 1.87
C ASN A 194 16.53 -3.18 2.72
N PHE A 195 15.29 -3.23 2.21
CA PHE A 195 14.13 -2.71 2.92
C PHE A 195 13.95 -3.38 4.27
N ALA A 196 13.91 -4.71 4.33
CA ALA A 196 13.66 -5.45 5.57
C ALA A 196 14.70 -5.13 6.66
N THR A 197 15.99 -5.03 6.28
CA THR A 197 17.07 -4.67 7.20
C THR A 197 16.94 -3.24 7.69
N LEU A 198 16.73 -2.28 6.78
CA LEU A 198 16.57 -0.86 7.14
C LEU A 198 15.31 -0.62 7.98
N ALA A 199 14.21 -1.30 7.64
CA ALA A 199 12.93 -1.20 8.32
C ALA A 199 13.03 -1.69 9.77
N ALA A 200 13.67 -2.86 9.98
CA ALA A 200 13.88 -3.43 11.30
C ALA A 200 14.67 -2.49 12.23
N ASP A 201 15.66 -1.77 11.71
CA ASP A 201 16.49 -0.85 12.49
C ASP A 201 15.84 0.53 12.70
N THR A 202 15.10 1.03 11.69
CA THR A 202 14.67 2.44 11.64
C THR A 202 13.23 2.66 12.10
N LEU A 203 12.31 1.77 11.75
CA LEU A 203 10.88 1.96 12.04
C LEU A 203 10.55 1.96 13.54
N PRO A 204 11.15 1.08 14.38
CA PRO A 204 10.93 1.13 15.82
C PRO A 204 11.35 2.48 16.42
N LEU A 205 12.49 3.02 15.99
CA LEU A 205 12.97 4.33 16.44
C LEU A 205 12.00 5.46 16.05
N LEU A 206 11.50 5.46 14.80
CA LEU A 206 10.52 6.45 14.35
C LEU A 206 9.21 6.36 15.14
N ARG A 207 8.75 5.14 15.43
CA ARG A 207 7.54 4.90 16.23
C ARG A 207 7.71 5.39 17.66
N ASP A 208 8.85 5.14 18.28
CA ASP A 208 9.17 5.59 19.64
C ASP A 208 9.25 7.12 19.70
N LEU A 209 9.92 7.75 18.72
CA LEU A 209 9.99 9.21 18.62
C LEU A 209 8.59 9.83 18.47
N PHE A 210 7.75 9.24 17.63
CA PHE A 210 6.39 9.73 17.40
C PHE A 210 5.49 9.52 18.64
N SER A 211 5.60 8.37 19.30
CA SER A 211 4.84 8.07 20.52
C SER A 211 5.26 8.99 21.66
N SER A 212 6.57 9.20 21.85
CA SER A 212 7.11 10.14 22.84
C SER A 212 6.65 11.57 22.55
N TRP A 213 6.61 11.99 21.28
CA TRP A 213 6.07 13.29 20.90
C TRP A 213 4.58 13.43 21.26
N LEU A 214 3.77 12.39 21.08
CA LEU A 214 2.36 12.39 21.47
C LEU A 214 2.14 12.40 22.99
N GLU A 215 3.01 11.73 23.76
CA GLU A 215 2.91 11.70 25.22
C GLU A 215 3.40 13.01 25.86
N THR A 216 4.43 13.64 25.30
CA THR A 216 5.02 14.88 25.84
C THR A 216 4.24 16.14 25.47
N THR A 217 3.20 16.03 24.65
CA THR A 217 2.39 17.15 24.15
C THR A 217 1.18 17.48 25.03
N ASP A 218 1.17 17.09 26.30
CA ASP A 218 0.21 17.59 27.28
C ASP A 218 0.19 19.13 27.29
N GLY A 219 -0.90 19.71 26.79
CA GLY A 219 -1.05 21.16 26.63
C GLY A 219 -0.71 21.73 25.25
N PHE A 220 -0.14 20.96 24.31
CA PHE A 220 0.14 21.42 22.93
C PHE A 220 -1.11 21.92 22.20
N VAL A 221 -2.23 21.18 22.33
CA VAL A 221 -3.51 21.58 21.72
C VAL A 221 -4.00 22.89 22.35
N ARG A 222 -3.87 23.04 23.68
CA ARG A 222 -4.22 24.27 24.39
C ARG A 222 -3.36 25.44 23.95
N GLU A 223 -2.04 25.28 23.87
CA GLU A 223 -1.12 26.32 23.40
C GLU A 223 -1.38 26.72 21.94
N THR A 224 -1.56 25.75 21.05
CA THR A 224 -1.84 25.99 19.62
C THR A 224 -3.17 26.71 19.45
N HIS A 225 -4.20 26.28 20.17
CA HIS A 225 -5.51 26.96 20.20
C HIS A 225 -5.38 28.40 20.69
N ASN A 226 -4.68 28.63 21.82
CA ASN A 226 -4.48 29.96 22.39
C ASN A 226 -3.65 30.87 21.48
N LYS A 227 -2.57 30.37 20.87
CA LYS A 227 -1.77 31.11 19.87
C LYS A 227 -2.61 31.50 18.67
N THR A 228 -3.53 30.64 18.23
CA THR A 228 -4.44 30.92 17.12
C THR A 228 -5.47 31.98 17.53
N LEU A 229 -6.04 31.89 18.73
CA LEU A 229 -6.96 32.90 19.27
C LEU A 229 -6.32 34.28 19.39
N ALA A 230 -5.08 34.37 19.88
CA ALA A 230 -4.33 35.62 19.98
C ALA A 230 -4.09 36.27 18.59
N LYS A 231 -4.02 35.46 17.53
CA LYS A 231 -3.83 35.92 16.14
C LYS A 231 -5.13 36.24 15.42
N ILE A 232 -6.30 35.88 15.96
CA ILE A 232 -7.60 36.26 15.40
C ILE A 232 -7.84 37.74 15.72
N SER A 233 -7.09 38.60 15.03
CA SER A 233 -7.37 40.05 14.96
C SER A 233 -8.56 40.29 14.04
N SER A 234 -9.07 41.52 14.04
CA SER A 234 -10.16 42.03 13.20
C SER A 234 -9.85 42.04 11.67
N SER A 235 -8.89 41.24 11.19
CA SER A 235 -8.48 41.17 9.78
C SER A 235 -8.27 39.74 9.26
N SER A 236 -9.04 38.76 9.76
CA SER A 236 -8.94 37.38 9.27
C SER A 236 -9.64 37.21 7.90
N PRO A 237 -9.14 36.32 7.01
CA PRO A 237 -9.85 35.96 5.77
C PRO A 237 -11.30 35.51 5.99
N ARG A 238 -11.57 34.87 7.14
CA ARG A 238 -12.91 34.47 7.56
C ARG A 238 -13.82 35.67 7.83
N LEU A 239 -13.29 36.75 8.43
CA LEU A 239 -14.09 37.95 8.71
C LEU A 239 -14.67 38.52 7.41
N LYS A 240 -13.87 38.61 6.34
CA LYS A 240 -14.34 39.07 5.02
C LYS A 240 -15.46 38.21 4.46
N LEU A 241 -15.31 36.88 4.52
CA LEU A 241 -16.36 35.94 4.07
C LEU A 241 -17.66 36.13 4.86
N LEU A 242 -17.58 36.42 6.16
CA LEU A 242 -18.75 36.72 7.00
C LEU A 242 -19.36 38.09 6.68
N GLU A 243 -18.55 39.09 6.31
CA GLU A 243 -19.00 40.42 5.92
C GLU A 243 -19.76 40.42 4.59
N ASP A 244 -19.41 39.50 3.68
CA ASP A 244 -20.08 39.32 2.38
C ASP A 244 -21.50 38.72 2.51
N LEU A 245 -21.88 38.20 3.69
CA LEU A 245 -23.21 37.65 3.95
C LEU A 245 -24.24 38.76 4.22
N ASN A 246 -25.50 38.47 3.86
CA ASN A 246 -26.65 39.32 4.20
C ASN A 246 -27.22 38.91 5.56
N TRP A 247 -27.13 39.81 6.55
CA TRP A 247 -27.50 39.51 7.93
C TRP A 247 -28.89 40.02 8.30
N THR A 248 -29.69 39.16 8.93
CA THR A 248 -31.06 39.46 9.35
C THR A 248 -31.39 38.84 10.71
N VAL A 249 -32.30 39.47 11.45
CA VAL A 249 -32.90 38.90 12.67
C VAL A 249 -34.11 38.06 12.27
N GLN A 250 -34.10 36.77 12.57
CA GLN A 250 -35.17 35.83 12.26
C GLN A 250 -35.86 35.34 13.52
N SER A 251 -37.14 34.95 13.40
CA SER A 251 -37.86 34.30 14.49
C SER A 251 -37.29 32.90 14.73
N ALA A 252 -37.13 32.53 15.99
CA ALA A 252 -36.92 31.13 16.35
C ALA A 252 -38.20 30.31 16.10
N GLN A 253 -38.04 28.99 16.08
CA GLN A 253 -39.15 28.04 16.03
C GLN A 253 -40.04 28.09 17.28
N ARG A 254 -41.23 27.47 17.21
CA ARG A 254 -42.28 27.59 18.23
C ARG A 254 -41.85 27.10 19.60
N GLU A 255 -40.99 26.10 19.63
CA GLU A 255 -40.45 25.45 20.83
C GLU A 255 -39.35 26.29 21.50
N GLY A 256 -38.89 27.36 20.84
CA GLY A 256 -37.80 28.22 21.23
C GLY A 256 -36.43 27.67 20.79
N ALA A 257 -35.50 28.56 20.44
CA ALA A 257 -34.14 28.19 20.09
C ALA A 257 -33.35 27.69 21.31
N ILE A 258 -32.54 26.65 21.12
CA ILE A 258 -31.49 26.26 22.05
C ILE A 258 -30.19 27.05 21.78
N LEU A 259 -29.32 27.13 22.78
CA LEU A 259 -27.96 27.65 22.61
C LEU A 259 -26.97 26.48 22.61
N PRO A 260 -26.37 26.14 21.46
CA PRO A 260 -25.39 25.06 21.36
C PRO A 260 -24.03 25.47 21.95
N ASP A 261 -23.22 24.50 22.38
CA ASP A 261 -21.87 24.74 22.92
C ASP A 261 -20.85 25.18 21.85
N CYS A 262 -21.11 24.91 20.57
CA CYS A 262 -20.36 25.42 19.42
C CYS A 262 -20.74 26.88 19.03
N ALA A 263 -21.66 27.49 19.77
CA ALA A 263 -22.20 28.84 19.61
C ALA A 263 -23.00 29.11 18.33
N ALA A 264 -22.49 28.75 17.16
CA ALA A 264 -23.16 28.99 15.88
C ALA A 264 -23.00 27.80 14.92
N LEU A 265 -23.99 27.64 14.06
CA LEU A 265 -24.01 26.64 13.00
C LEU A 265 -23.71 27.31 11.66
N ALA A 266 -23.06 26.59 10.77
CA ALA A 266 -23.03 26.91 9.35
C ALA A 266 -23.84 25.88 8.57
N VAL A 267 -24.44 26.33 7.47
CA VAL A 267 -25.20 25.50 6.54
C VAL A 267 -24.55 25.62 5.18
N ASP A 268 -24.24 24.48 4.56
CA ASP A 268 -23.62 24.43 3.23
C ASP A 268 -24.65 24.53 2.10
N GLN A 269 -24.22 24.38 0.85
CA GLN A 269 -25.09 24.41 -0.34
C GLN A 269 -26.04 23.21 -0.45
N SER A 270 -25.73 22.10 0.23
CA SER A 270 -26.57 20.90 0.28
C SER A 270 -27.64 20.97 1.38
N GLY A 271 -27.61 22.02 2.21
CA GLY A 271 -28.50 22.18 3.35
C GLY A 271 -28.06 21.39 4.58
N GLN A 272 -26.84 20.87 4.62
CA GLN A 272 -26.30 20.19 5.80
C GLN A 272 -25.74 21.22 6.79
N ALA A 273 -26.05 21.02 8.06
CA ALA A 273 -25.56 21.88 9.14
C ALA A 273 -24.34 21.27 9.82
N ALA A 274 -23.39 22.14 10.17
CA ALA A 274 -22.16 21.80 10.89
C ALA A 274 -21.83 22.87 11.94
N PRO A 275 -21.02 22.56 12.97
CA PRO A 275 -20.43 23.58 13.82
C PRO A 275 -19.66 24.57 12.95
N ALA A 276 -19.95 25.87 13.09
CA ALA A 276 -19.45 26.86 12.15
C ALA A 276 -17.91 26.85 11.99
N MET A 277 -17.16 26.54 13.07
CA MET A 277 -15.70 26.49 13.03
C MET A 277 -15.15 25.44 12.05
N PHE A 278 -15.84 24.32 11.89
CA PHE A 278 -15.38 23.15 11.12
C PHE A 278 -15.95 23.10 9.70
N SER A 279 -16.65 24.13 9.28
CA SER A 279 -17.24 24.20 7.94
C SER A 279 -16.24 24.75 6.92
N ASP A 280 -16.35 24.33 5.67
CA ASP A 280 -15.65 25.00 4.58
C ASP A 280 -16.30 26.37 4.33
N TRP A 281 -15.65 27.42 4.81
CA TRP A 281 -16.12 28.80 4.73
C TRP A 281 -16.38 29.30 3.30
N LYS A 282 -15.80 28.66 2.27
CA LYS A 282 -16.09 28.98 0.86
C LYS A 282 -17.40 28.36 0.37
N ALA A 283 -17.85 27.28 1.02
CA ALA A 283 -19.08 26.55 0.68
C ALA A 283 -20.27 26.92 1.59
N VAL A 284 -20.07 27.85 2.54
CA VAL A 284 -21.12 28.30 3.46
C VAL A 284 -22.21 29.06 2.70
N SER A 285 -23.44 28.56 2.78
CA SER A 285 -24.64 29.24 2.30
C SER A 285 -25.25 30.13 3.36
N ALA A 286 -25.22 29.70 4.63
CA ALA A 286 -25.75 30.45 5.74
C ALA A 286 -25.01 30.19 7.07
N ILE A 287 -25.02 31.19 7.95
CA ILE A 287 -24.60 31.11 9.36
C ILE A 287 -25.79 31.41 10.25
N ILE A 288 -26.00 30.61 11.29
CA ILE A 288 -27.12 30.74 12.22
C ILE A 288 -26.57 30.81 13.66
N LEU A 289 -26.79 31.94 14.33
CA LEU A 289 -26.43 32.18 15.73
C LEU A 289 -27.69 32.45 16.57
N PRO A 290 -28.05 31.62 17.56
CA PRO A 290 -29.17 31.89 18.44
C PRO A 290 -28.83 33.03 19.42
N VAL A 291 -29.57 34.14 19.35
CA VAL A 291 -29.29 35.33 20.17
C VAL A 291 -30.23 35.44 21.37
N THR A 292 -31.44 34.90 21.27
CA THR A 292 -32.40 34.68 22.36
C THR A 292 -33.22 33.41 22.07
N PRO A 293 -34.01 32.89 23.03
CA PRO A 293 -34.94 31.77 22.74
C PRO A 293 -35.94 32.06 21.61
N ASP A 294 -36.21 33.33 21.32
CA ASP A 294 -37.21 33.75 20.34
C ASP A 294 -36.59 34.28 19.03
N LYS A 295 -35.26 34.45 18.96
CA LYS A 295 -34.58 35.12 17.84
C LYS A 295 -33.27 34.44 17.44
N LEU A 296 -33.09 34.29 16.14
CA LEU A 296 -31.87 33.84 15.48
C LEU A 296 -31.24 35.01 14.70
N LEU A 297 -29.91 35.13 14.72
CA LEU A 297 -29.16 35.98 13.80
C LEU A 297 -28.70 35.10 12.63
N VAL A 298 -29.14 35.44 11.42
CA VAL A 298 -28.89 34.64 10.21
C VAL A 298 -28.15 35.48 9.18
N GLY A 299 -26.97 35.02 8.76
CA GLY A 299 -26.21 35.59 7.65
C GLY A 299 -26.27 34.64 6.45
N ALA A 300 -26.68 35.09 5.26
CA ALA A 300 -26.80 34.22 4.09
C ALA A 300 -26.22 34.84 2.80
N ALA A 301 -25.62 34.00 1.94
CA ALA A 301 -24.98 34.40 0.69
C ALA A 301 -25.97 34.88 -0.39
N THR A 302 -27.21 34.40 -0.34
CA THR A 302 -28.36 34.88 -1.12
C THR A 302 -29.51 35.23 -0.17
N ILE A 303 -30.60 35.83 -0.68
CA ILE A 303 -31.83 36.01 0.11
C ILE A 303 -32.40 34.62 0.42
N TYR A 304 -31.95 34.05 1.53
CA TYR A 304 -32.39 32.74 1.99
C TYR A 304 -33.81 32.85 2.52
N ASN A 305 -34.71 32.01 2.01
CA ASN A 305 -36.10 32.05 2.45
C ASN A 305 -36.23 31.40 3.83
N VAL A 306 -36.62 32.20 4.81
CA VAL A 306 -36.70 31.89 6.25
C VAL A 306 -37.65 30.72 6.53
N THR A 307 -38.64 30.48 5.66
CA THR A 307 -39.57 29.34 5.77
C THR A 307 -38.93 27.98 5.49
N GLN A 308 -37.69 27.95 5.02
CA GLN A 308 -36.87 26.74 4.83
C GLN A 308 -35.75 26.61 5.88
N LEU A 309 -35.80 27.37 6.99
CA LEU A 309 -34.90 27.10 8.10
C LEU A 309 -35.08 25.64 8.53
N LEU A 310 -33.99 24.89 8.45
CA LEU A 310 -33.83 23.56 9.06
C LEU A 310 -34.43 23.57 10.46
N ASN A 311 -34.84 22.39 10.95
CA ASN A 311 -35.18 22.22 12.35
C ASN A 311 -33.93 22.54 13.21
N PHE A 312 -33.82 23.82 13.60
CA PHE A 312 -32.58 24.39 14.11
C PHE A 312 -32.12 23.69 15.38
N ASN A 313 -33.04 23.34 16.29
CA ASN A 313 -32.65 22.69 17.52
C ASN A 313 -32.14 21.26 17.31
N ASP A 314 -32.71 20.48 16.38
CA ASP A 314 -32.18 19.15 16.04
C ASP A 314 -30.75 19.27 15.49
N GLU A 315 -30.51 20.15 14.51
CA GLU A 315 -29.17 20.34 13.98
C GLU A 315 -28.20 20.96 15.00
N ALA A 316 -28.67 21.87 15.86
CA ALA A 316 -27.86 22.47 16.92
C ALA A 316 -27.50 21.46 18.01
N ALA A 317 -28.40 20.53 18.35
CA ALA A 317 -28.10 19.43 19.24
C ALA A 317 -27.06 18.49 18.62
N ARG A 318 -27.22 18.09 17.35
CA ARG A 318 -26.25 17.26 16.61
C ARG A 318 -24.87 17.90 16.49
N CYS A 319 -24.83 19.21 16.30
CA CYS A 319 -23.59 20.00 16.21
C CYS A 319 -22.97 20.31 17.58
N SER A 320 -23.72 20.19 18.67
CA SER A 320 -23.16 20.38 20.02
C SER A 320 -22.35 19.16 20.43
N HIS A 321 -21.32 19.34 21.27
CA HIS A 321 -20.47 18.24 21.71
C HIS A 321 -20.92 17.67 23.06
N ASP A 322 -20.88 18.50 24.10
CA ASP A 322 -21.12 18.11 25.49
C ASP A 322 -22.53 18.46 25.94
N PHE A 323 -23.01 19.65 25.55
CA PHE A 323 -24.29 20.17 26.00
C PHE A 323 -24.90 21.20 25.06
N PHE A 324 -26.20 21.43 25.25
CA PHE A 324 -26.87 22.67 24.84
C PHE A 324 -27.63 23.29 26.02
N LEU A 325 -27.97 24.57 25.89
CA LEU A 325 -28.62 25.35 26.93
C LEU A 325 -30.01 25.83 26.51
N ALA A 326 -30.97 25.81 27.45
CA ALA A 326 -32.33 26.28 27.20
C ALA A 326 -32.95 26.97 28.44
N PRO A 327 -33.96 27.85 28.24
CA PRO A 327 -34.65 28.54 29.34
C PRO A 327 -35.68 27.67 30.07
N THR A 328 -36.08 26.55 29.48
CA THR A 328 -37.17 25.68 29.93
C THR A 328 -36.82 24.22 29.73
N ILE A 329 -37.58 23.34 30.39
CA ILE A 329 -37.54 21.90 30.19
C ILE A 329 -38.89 21.41 29.66
N ASN A 330 -38.88 20.54 28.67
CA ASN A 330 -40.05 19.85 28.12
C ASN A 330 -39.62 18.52 27.48
N GLU A 331 -40.58 17.68 27.10
CA GLU A 331 -40.29 16.36 26.49
C GLU A 331 -39.53 16.48 25.16
N TYR A 332 -39.85 17.49 24.34
CA TYR A 332 -39.16 17.74 23.06
C TYR A 332 -37.67 18.02 23.25
N LEU A 333 -37.31 18.99 24.11
CA LEU A 333 -35.92 19.32 24.43
C LEU A 333 -35.18 18.17 25.12
N THR A 334 -35.88 17.42 25.98
CA THR A 334 -35.30 16.21 26.60
C THR A 334 -34.98 15.15 25.56
N GLY A 335 -35.77 15.04 24.49
CA GLY A 335 -35.50 14.14 23.37
C GLY A 335 -34.21 14.47 22.61
N LEU A 336 -33.90 15.76 22.44
CA LEU A 336 -32.76 16.23 21.64
C LEU A 336 -31.39 15.88 22.23
N HIS A 337 -31.26 15.73 23.55
CA HIS A 337 -29.93 15.47 24.16
C HIS A 337 -29.34 14.11 23.75
N LYS A 338 -30.16 13.20 23.20
CA LYS A 338 -29.71 11.90 22.64
C LYS A 338 -28.90 12.08 21.36
N GLN A 339 -29.10 13.19 20.66
CA GLN A 339 -28.43 13.51 19.40
C GLN A 339 -27.11 14.27 19.61
N LEU A 340 -26.75 14.60 20.86
CA LEU A 340 -25.53 15.35 21.17
C LEU A 340 -24.28 14.68 20.59
N GLY A 341 -23.56 15.41 19.77
CA GLY A 341 -22.27 15.03 19.20
C GLY A 341 -22.32 14.17 17.94
N GLU A 342 -23.50 13.81 17.42
CA GLU A 342 -23.64 13.02 16.19
C GLU A 342 -22.88 13.65 15.02
N ARG A 343 -22.93 14.98 14.85
CA ARG A 343 -22.31 15.67 13.71
C ARG A 343 -20.86 16.04 13.93
N SER A 344 -20.55 16.58 15.11
CA SER A 344 -19.20 17.10 15.41
C SER A 344 -18.13 16.02 15.33
N VAL A 345 -18.47 14.81 15.77
CA VAL A 345 -17.60 13.64 15.69
C VAL A 345 -17.39 13.20 14.25
N THR A 346 -18.49 13.02 13.52
CA THR A 346 -18.48 12.49 12.15
C THR A 346 -17.64 13.37 11.21
N LEU A 347 -17.73 14.70 11.29
CA LEU A 347 -16.96 15.60 10.40
C LEU A 347 -15.44 15.50 10.58
N ILE A 348 -14.97 15.36 11.83
CA ILE A 348 -13.54 15.18 12.11
C ILE A 348 -13.10 13.80 11.64
N GLU A 349 -13.93 12.78 11.90
CA GLU A 349 -13.66 11.41 11.48
C GLU A 349 -13.58 11.28 9.96
N GLU A 350 -14.54 11.82 9.22
CA GLU A 350 -14.56 11.85 7.76
C GLU A 350 -13.37 12.63 7.19
N GLY A 351 -13.07 13.80 7.75
CA GLY A 351 -11.95 14.63 7.29
C GLY A 351 -10.58 13.96 7.47
N ILE A 352 -10.35 13.29 8.60
CA ILE A 352 -9.11 12.58 8.87
C ILE A 352 -9.05 11.25 8.13
N SER A 353 -10.15 10.49 8.12
CA SER A 353 -10.21 9.21 7.40
C SER A 353 -10.00 9.43 5.92
N GLY A 354 -10.63 10.42 5.30
CA GLY A 354 -10.41 10.76 3.89
C GLY A 354 -8.99 11.24 3.61
N ALA A 355 -8.33 11.93 4.54
CA ALA A 355 -6.92 12.31 4.40
C ALA A 355 -5.95 11.12 4.53
N LEU A 356 -6.32 10.12 5.33
CA LEU A 356 -5.53 8.90 5.53
C LEU A 356 -5.82 7.80 4.50
N GLU A 357 -7.00 7.81 3.87
CA GLU A 357 -7.48 6.79 2.94
C GLU A 357 -6.49 6.43 1.81
N PRO A 358 -5.81 7.40 1.16
CA PRO A 358 -4.79 7.08 0.14
C PRO A 358 -3.62 6.26 0.67
N TYR A 359 -3.35 6.35 1.98
CA TYR A 359 -2.26 5.64 2.65
C TYR A 359 -2.76 4.37 3.37
N LEU A 360 -4.07 4.28 3.61
CA LEU A 360 -4.73 3.17 4.29
C LEU A 360 -5.31 2.10 3.35
N THR A 361 -5.38 2.35 2.05
CA THR A 361 -5.84 1.37 1.05
C THR A 361 -4.72 0.37 0.69
N ILE A 362 -4.97 -0.93 0.89
CA ILE A 362 -4.07 -2.01 0.44
C ILE A 362 -4.52 -2.53 -0.93
N VAL A 363 -3.51 -2.86 -1.75
CA VAL A 363 -3.45 -3.49 -3.08
C VAL A 363 -4.31 -4.78 -3.17
N PRO A 364 -4.75 -5.21 -4.37
CA PRO A 364 -5.82 -6.20 -4.56
C PRO A 364 -5.58 -7.52 -3.83
N LYS A 365 -6.68 -8.08 -3.30
CA LYS A 365 -6.68 -9.40 -2.68
C LYS A 365 -6.17 -10.46 -3.67
N PRO A 366 -5.28 -11.38 -3.23
CA PRO A 366 -4.89 -12.51 -4.04
C PRO A 366 -6.08 -13.43 -4.34
N ARG A 367 -5.87 -14.34 -5.29
CA ARG A 367 -6.80 -15.43 -5.61
C ARG A 367 -7.21 -16.16 -4.34
N ASP A 368 -8.48 -16.56 -4.27
CA ASP A 368 -8.99 -17.47 -3.25
C ASP A 368 -8.14 -18.76 -3.26
N GLU A 369 -7.41 -19.01 -2.18
CA GLU A 369 -6.50 -20.17 -2.04
C GLU A 369 -7.25 -21.50 -2.18
N ASP A 370 -8.55 -21.51 -1.89
CA ASP A 370 -9.42 -22.68 -2.00
C ASP A 370 -9.89 -22.95 -3.44
N ALA A 371 -9.62 -22.05 -4.40
CA ALA A 371 -10.04 -22.25 -5.78
C ALA A 371 -9.13 -23.25 -6.52
N PRO A 372 -9.69 -24.22 -7.28
CA PRO A 372 -8.92 -25.27 -7.96
C PRO A 372 -7.94 -24.69 -8.98
N ILE A 373 -6.65 -25.04 -8.90
CA ILE A 373 -5.54 -24.50 -9.72
C ILE A 373 -5.90 -24.51 -11.22
N PHE A 374 -6.48 -25.61 -11.70
CA PHE A 374 -6.95 -25.77 -13.07
C PHE A 374 -8.49 -25.68 -13.15
N PRO A 375 -9.05 -24.84 -14.03
CA PRO A 375 -10.48 -24.80 -14.31
C PRO A 375 -11.01 -26.14 -14.85
N ALA A 376 -12.09 -26.65 -14.26
CA ALA A 376 -12.67 -27.95 -14.64
C ALA A 376 -13.32 -27.98 -16.04
N ASP A 377 -13.60 -26.81 -16.60
CA ASP A 377 -14.16 -26.65 -17.95
C ASP A 377 -13.12 -26.88 -19.05
N LEU A 378 -11.83 -26.62 -18.80
CA LEU A 378 -10.76 -26.85 -19.79
C LEU A 378 -10.61 -28.33 -20.18
N ASN A 379 -10.85 -29.25 -19.24
CA ASN A 379 -10.78 -30.69 -19.51
C ASN A 379 -11.95 -31.20 -20.35
N ASN A 380 -13.03 -30.40 -20.50
CA ASN A 380 -14.29 -30.79 -21.15
C ASN A 380 -14.57 -30.06 -22.48
N GLN A 381 -13.65 -29.22 -22.97
CA GLN A 381 -13.94 -28.29 -24.07
C GLN A 381 -13.82 -28.89 -25.49
N SER A 382 -13.22 -30.06 -25.68
CA SER A 382 -13.14 -30.72 -26.99
C SER A 382 -13.99 -31.99 -27.07
N ASN A 383 -14.93 -32.04 -28.02
CA ASN A 383 -15.64 -33.27 -28.40
C ASN A 383 -14.77 -34.22 -29.25
N GLU A 384 -13.58 -33.80 -29.68
CA GLU A 384 -12.64 -34.66 -30.38
C GLU A 384 -11.69 -35.35 -29.40
N PRO A 385 -11.48 -36.67 -29.52
CA PRO A 385 -10.54 -37.40 -28.66
C PRO A 385 -9.13 -36.89 -28.91
N TRP A 386 -8.52 -36.31 -27.88
CA TRP A 386 -7.12 -35.91 -27.91
C TRP A 386 -6.21 -37.16 -27.93
N GLN A 387 -5.16 -37.12 -28.76
CA GLN A 387 -4.20 -38.20 -28.97
C GLN A 387 -2.77 -37.67 -28.90
N TYR A 388 -1.84 -38.50 -28.44
CA TYR A 388 -0.40 -38.21 -28.40
C TYR A 388 0.41 -39.42 -28.89
N GLU A 389 1.61 -39.17 -29.40
CA GLU A 389 2.56 -40.21 -29.81
C GLU A 389 3.39 -40.70 -28.61
N LEU A 390 3.60 -42.02 -28.47
CA LEU A 390 4.55 -42.57 -27.51
C LEU A 390 5.65 -43.33 -28.26
N SER A 391 6.89 -42.86 -28.16
CA SER A 391 8.06 -43.42 -28.84
C SER A 391 9.06 -43.96 -27.79
N LEU A 392 9.43 -45.25 -27.87
CA LEU A 392 10.46 -45.87 -27.03
C LEU A 392 11.66 -46.26 -27.89
N ILE A 393 12.81 -45.59 -27.68
CA ILE A 393 13.99 -45.70 -28.54
C ILE A 393 15.15 -46.30 -27.73
N GLY A 394 15.51 -47.54 -28.05
CA GLY A 394 16.64 -48.23 -27.41
C GLY A 394 16.35 -48.64 -25.95
N CYS A 395 15.10 -48.93 -25.61
CA CYS A 395 14.63 -49.22 -24.25
C CYS A 395 14.59 -50.73 -23.87
N GLY A 396 15.27 -51.61 -24.61
CA GLY A 396 15.34 -53.04 -24.27
C GLY A 396 14.34 -53.93 -25.02
N ASP A 397 13.93 -55.05 -24.39
CA ASP A 397 13.10 -56.09 -25.00
C ASP A 397 11.59 -55.76 -25.02
N ALA A 398 10.83 -56.56 -25.77
CA ALA A 398 9.41 -56.29 -26.06
C ALA A 398 8.50 -56.33 -24.82
N GLU A 399 8.86 -57.10 -23.80
CA GLU A 399 8.09 -57.25 -22.57
C GLU A 399 8.20 -55.98 -21.70
N ASN A 400 9.44 -55.53 -21.44
CA ASN A 400 9.71 -54.30 -20.70
C ASN A 400 9.11 -53.05 -21.40
N VAL A 401 9.17 -53.02 -22.73
CA VAL A 401 8.56 -51.94 -23.54
C VAL A 401 7.04 -51.90 -23.38
N GLN A 402 6.37 -53.06 -23.37
CA GLN A 402 4.92 -53.13 -23.23
C GLN A 402 4.47 -52.72 -21.83
N GLU A 403 5.17 -53.19 -20.79
CA GLU A 403 4.86 -52.85 -19.40
C GLU A 403 5.04 -51.35 -19.13
N LEU A 404 6.17 -50.78 -19.57
CA LEU A 404 6.43 -49.34 -19.44
C LEU A 404 5.38 -48.51 -20.21
N SER A 405 5.01 -48.94 -21.42
CA SER A 405 3.97 -48.26 -22.21
C SER A 405 2.62 -48.24 -21.49
N ASN A 406 2.24 -49.36 -20.86
CA ASN A 406 1.00 -49.45 -20.09
C ASN A 406 1.04 -48.53 -18.85
N ALA A 407 2.16 -48.49 -18.14
CA ALA A 407 2.34 -47.62 -16.97
C ALA A 407 2.20 -46.14 -17.34
N ILE A 408 2.87 -45.71 -18.40
CA ILE A 408 2.81 -44.33 -18.92
C ILE A 408 1.39 -43.98 -19.35
N GLN A 409 0.74 -44.83 -20.15
CA GLN A 409 -0.63 -44.61 -20.60
C GLN A 409 -1.60 -44.49 -19.42
N GLY A 410 -1.44 -45.34 -18.40
CA GLY A 410 -2.21 -45.29 -17.17
C GLY A 410 -2.07 -43.93 -16.47
N ILE A 411 -0.82 -43.49 -16.23
CA ILE A 411 -0.54 -42.20 -15.58
C ILE A 411 -1.11 -41.03 -16.39
N VAL A 412 -0.85 -40.97 -17.70
CA VAL A 412 -1.36 -39.89 -18.56
C VAL A 412 -2.89 -39.87 -18.56
N THR A 413 -3.54 -41.03 -18.66
CA THR A 413 -5.01 -41.12 -18.66
C THR A 413 -5.61 -40.65 -17.34
N SER A 414 -5.00 -41.04 -16.21
CA SER A 414 -5.43 -40.58 -14.89
C SER A 414 -5.24 -39.07 -14.71
N LEU A 415 -4.08 -38.54 -15.10
CA LEU A 415 -3.76 -37.12 -14.94
C LEU A 415 -4.51 -36.22 -15.92
N ALA A 416 -4.87 -36.69 -17.12
CA ALA A 416 -5.69 -35.93 -18.07
C ALA A 416 -7.08 -35.55 -17.52
N GLN A 417 -7.53 -36.18 -16.42
CA GLN A 417 -8.76 -35.79 -15.74
C GLN A 417 -8.59 -34.52 -14.89
N ALA A 418 -7.36 -34.21 -14.46
CA ALA A 418 -7.03 -33.10 -13.57
C ALA A 418 -6.15 -32.03 -14.22
N LEU A 419 -5.34 -32.40 -15.21
CA LEU A 419 -4.42 -31.53 -15.94
C LEU A 419 -4.90 -31.34 -17.38
N PRO A 420 -4.90 -30.10 -17.90
CA PRO A 420 -5.18 -29.84 -19.31
C PRO A 420 -3.99 -30.24 -20.19
N LEU A 421 -4.03 -31.44 -20.76
CA LEU A 421 -2.92 -32.02 -21.55
C LEU A 421 -3.10 -31.91 -23.07
N GLN A 422 -4.04 -31.10 -23.57
CA GLN A 422 -4.42 -31.03 -24.99
C GLN A 422 -3.25 -30.64 -25.92
N ARG A 423 -2.23 -29.95 -25.38
CA ARG A 423 -1.01 -29.58 -26.09
C ARG A 423 0.06 -30.65 -26.15
N LEU A 424 -0.07 -31.77 -25.44
CA LEU A 424 0.90 -32.85 -25.55
C LEU A 424 0.81 -33.48 -26.95
N GLU A 425 1.92 -33.37 -27.69
CA GLU A 425 2.13 -33.96 -29.00
C GLU A 425 2.63 -35.40 -28.88
N GLY A 426 3.57 -35.62 -27.97
CA GLY A 426 4.11 -36.94 -27.75
C GLY A 426 5.11 -37.02 -26.61
N ILE A 427 5.45 -38.26 -26.27
CA ILE A 427 6.42 -38.63 -25.25
C ILE A 427 7.47 -39.51 -25.93
N THR A 428 8.74 -39.17 -25.76
CA THR A 428 9.88 -39.92 -26.30
C THR A 428 10.75 -40.38 -25.15
N ILE A 429 10.82 -41.70 -24.96
CA ILE A 429 11.70 -42.32 -23.96
C ILE A 429 12.88 -42.92 -24.68
N THR A 430 14.08 -42.64 -24.21
CA THR A 430 15.29 -43.09 -24.90
C THR A 430 16.46 -43.39 -23.97
N SER A 431 17.27 -44.38 -24.34
CA SER A 431 18.56 -44.64 -23.69
C SER A 431 19.65 -43.62 -24.06
N ASN A 432 19.43 -42.79 -25.09
CA ASN A 432 20.32 -41.69 -25.46
C ASN A 432 19.59 -40.33 -25.39
N TYR A 433 19.27 -39.90 -24.17
CA TYR A 433 18.55 -38.66 -23.90
C TYR A 433 19.15 -37.43 -24.61
N ARG A 434 20.48 -37.26 -24.54
CA ARG A 434 21.17 -36.10 -25.11
C ARG A 434 21.00 -36.05 -26.63
N GLU A 435 21.14 -37.18 -27.32
CA GLU A 435 20.92 -37.25 -28.76
C GLU A 435 19.46 -36.93 -29.11
N ALA A 436 18.49 -37.54 -28.41
CA ALA A 436 17.07 -37.32 -28.68
C ALA A 436 16.66 -35.84 -28.53
N VAL A 437 17.21 -35.12 -27.54
CA VAL A 437 17.01 -33.68 -27.37
C VAL A 437 17.55 -32.90 -28.57
N VAL A 438 18.79 -33.18 -28.99
CA VAL A 438 19.45 -32.46 -30.10
C VAL A 438 18.80 -32.72 -31.44
N THR A 439 18.34 -33.96 -31.69
CA THR A 439 17.81 -34.36 -33.00
C THR A 439 16.30 -34.15 -33.15
N LEU A 440 15.61 -33.64 -32.13
CA LEU A 440 14.15 -33.43 -32.19
C LEU A 440 13.77 -32.45 -33.31
N ASP A 441 12.89 -32.89 -34.22
CA ASP A 441 12.25 -31.99 -35.17
C ASP A 441 11.21 -31.10 -34.47
N ARG A 442 11.57 -29.83 -34.29
CA ARG A 442 10.73 -28.82 -33.66
C ARG A 442 9.66 -28.26 -34.59
N GLY A 443 9.73 -28.50 -35.90
CA GLY A 443 8.68 -28.15 -36.86
C GLY A 443 8.51 -26.65 -37.15
N TYR A 444 9.49 -25.81 -36.80
CA TYR A 444 9.51 -24.37 -37.12
C TYR A 444 10.92 -23.86 -37.45
N GLU A 445 11.02 -22.80 -38.24
CA GLU A 445 12.30 -22.21 -38.66
C GLU A 445 12.98 -21.41 -37.54
N GLY A 446 14.31 -21.45 -37.48
CA GLY A 446 15.08 -20.67 -36.50
C GLY A 446 15.07 -21.24 -35.08
N ALA A 447 14.69 -22.51 -34.91
CA ALA A 447 14.82 -23.21 -33.64
C ALA A 447 16.30 -23.25 -33.18
N SER A 448 16.59 -22.64 -32.03
CA SER A 448 17.91 -22.74 -31.40
C SER A 448 18.25 -24.19 -31.07
N ALA A 449 19.53 -24.54 -31.17
CA ALA A 449 20.03 -25.82 -30.68
C ALA A 449 19.67 -25.93 -29.18
N PRO A 450 19.06 -27.04 -28.75
CA PRO A 450 18.65 -27.18 -27.36
C PRO A 450 19.89 -27.43 -26.48
N ASP A 451 20.11 -26.55 -25.51
CA ASP A 451 21.20 -26.69 -24.55
C ASP A 451 20.88 -27.78 -23.52
N SER A 452 21.85 -28.64 -23.20
CA SER A 452 21.75 -29.54 -22.04
C SER A 452 22.41 -28.91 -20.83
N THR A 453 21.88 -29.18 -19.63
CA THR A 453 22.53 -28.83 -18.37
C THR A 453 24.01 -29.25 -18.40
N PRO A 454 24.95 -28.36 -18.06
CA PRO A 454 26.36 -28.70 -17.94
C PRO A 454 26.54 -29.88 -16.98
N GLU A 455 27.43 -30.81 -17.31
CA GLU A 455 27.66 -32.02 -16.50
C GLU A 455 28.18 -31.66 -15.10
N GLU A 456 28.83 -30.50 -14.97
CA GLU A 456 29.32 -29.91 -13.72
C GLU A 456 28.18 -29.52 -12.77
N ILE A 457 27.01 -29.14 -13.30
CA ILE A 457 25.83 -28.79 -12.48
C ILE A 457 24.97 -30.02 -12.22
N GLY A 458 24.72 -30.84 -13.25
CA GLY A 458 23.94 -32.06 -13.11
C GLY A 458 23.57 -32.71 -14.44
N GLN A 459 23.16 -33.98 -14.38
CA GLN A 459 22.75 -34.72 -15.57
C GLN A 459 21.29 -34.40 -15.94
N GLY A 460 21.07 -33.89 -17.15
CA GLY A 460 19.73 -33.77 -17.71
C GLY A 460 19.12 -35.16 -17.97
N ILE A 461 17.93 -35.41 -17.43
CA ILE A 461 17.23 -36.71 -17.53
C ILE A 461 15.80 -36.60 -18.08
N ALA A 462 15.25 -35.38 -18.16
CA ALA A 462 13.90 -35.13 -18.67
C ALA A 462 13.80 -33.69 -19.19
N ARG A 463 13.02 -33.47 -20.26
CA ARG A 463 12.69 -32.13 -20.77
C ARG A 463 11.41 -32.11 -21.58
N THR A 464 10.59 -31.09 -21.37
CA THR A 464 9.48 -30.74 -22.25
C THR A 464 9.94 -29.69 -23.27
N MET A 465 9.65 -29.93 -24.55
CA MET A 465 10.09 -29.07 -25.65
C MET A 465 8.93 -28.64 -26.54
N SER A 466 8.82 -27.34 -26.77
CA SER A 466 7.78 -26.81 -27.66
C SER A 466 8.09 -27.15 -29.12
N VAL A 467 7.09 -27.65 -29.82
CA VAL A 467 7.11 -28.03 -31.24
C VAL A 467 5.93 -27.37 -31.97
N GLN A 468 6.05 -27.18 -33.28
CA GLN A 468 4.96 -26.69 -34.12
C GLN A 468 4.44 -27.82 -35.01
N ARG A 469 3.12 -28.05 -34.98
CA ARG A 469 2.42 -29.03 -35.81
C ARG A 469 1.13 -28.41 -36.35
N GLY A 470 0.97 -28.40 -37.67
CA GLY A 470 -0.23 -27.85 -38.31
C GLY A 470 -0.50 -26.38 -37.95
N GLY A 471 0.54 -25.57 -37.70
CA GLY A 471 0.42 -24.17 -37.29
C GLY A 471 0.14 -23.93 -35.81
N HIS A 472 -0.07 -24.99 -35.01
CA HIS A 472 -0.31 -24.89 -33.57
C HIS A 472 0.94 -25.25 -32.76
N TRP A 473 1.16 -24.53 -31.67
CA TRP A 473 2.20 -24.85 -30.69
C TRP A 473 1.76 -26.03 -29.82
N LYS A 474 2.61 -27.05 -29.73
CA LYS A 474 2.43 -28.23 -28.90
C LYS A 474 3.70 -28.51 -28.11
N GLU A 475 3.66 -29.48 -27.22
CA GLU A 475 4.77 -29.88 -26.36
C GLU A 475 5.13 -31.35 -26.59
N ARG A 476 6.43 -31.65 -26.69
CA ARG A 476 6.95 -33.02 -26.71
C ARG A 476 7.82 -33.26 -25.47
N ILE A 477 7.51 -34.31 -24.73
CA ILE A 477 8.28 -34.72 -23.54
C ILE A 477 9.37 -35.68 -24.00
N ILE A 478 10.61 -35.45 -23.59
CA ILE A 478 11.74 -36.36 -23.78
C ILE A 478 12.22 -36.82 -22.39
N LEU A 479 12.34 -38.13 -22.19
CA LEU A 479 12.69 -38.74 -20.91
C LEU A 479 13.82 -39.78 -21.09
N ASP A 480 14.81 -39.75 -20.22
CA ASP A 480 15.84 -40.79 -20.13
C ASP A 480 15.20 -42.12 -19.71
N ALA A 481 15.56 -43.20 -20.39
CA ALA A 481 15.01 -44.52 -20.12
C ALA A 481 15.14 -44.94 -18.66
N ARG A 482 16.25 -44.59 -17.97
CA ARG A 482 16.44 -44.93 -16.54
C ARG A 482 15.40 -44.26 -15.66
N ALA A 483 15.06 -43.00 -15.94
CA ALA A 483 14.02 -42.27 -15.22
C ALA A 483 12.62 -42.84 -15.51
N ALA A 484 12.36 -43.26 -16.75
CA ALA A 484 11.09 -43.89 -17.11
C ALA A 484 10.92 -45.28 -16.46
N PHE A 485 11.96 -46.12 -16.49
CA PHE A 485 11.93 -47.47 -15.90
C PHE A 485 11.83 -47.46 -14.38
N ALA A 486 12.14 -46.35 -13.70
CA ALA A 486 11.89 -46.19 -12.28
C ALA A 486 10.41 -46.35 -11.91
N LEU A 487 9.48 -46.09 -12.84
CA LEU A 487 8.04 -46.33 -12.66
C LEU A 487 7.67 -47.81 -12.48
N LEU A 488 8.56 -48.73 -12.89
CA LEU A 488 8.37 -50.17 -12.79
C LEU A 488 9.22 -50.80 -11.67
N ALA A 489 9.90 -49.99 -10.86
CA ALA A 489 10.74 -50.49 -9.79
C ALA A 489 9.91 -51.17 -8.68
N GLU A 490 10.53 -52.07 -7.91
CA GLU A 490 9.90 -52.69 -6.75
C GLU A 490 9.92 -51.75 -5.53
N GLU A 491 10.95 -50.90 -5.41
CA GLU A 491 11.10 -49.97 -4.31
C GLU A 491 10.19 -48.74 -4.46
N SER A 492 9.35 -48.50 -3.46
CA SER A 492 8.42 -47.36 -3.42
C SER A 492 9.10 -46.02 -3.69
N ASP A 493 10.26 -45.77 -3.07
CA ASP A 493 11.01 -44.52 -3.22
C ASP A 493 11.47 -44.28 -4.66
N THR A 494 11.85 -45.36 -5.37
CA THR A 494 12.27 -45.31 -6.78
C THR A 494 11.07 -45.00 -7.69
N VAL A 495 9.91 -45.63 -7.41
CA VAL A 495 8.66 -45.38 -8.13
C VAL A 495 8.18 -43.94 -7.91
N GLU A 496 8.25 -43.43 -6.68
CA GLU A 496 7.94 -42.04 -6.35
C GLU A 496 8.84 -41.07 -7.12
N TRP A 497 10.15 -41.32 -7.16
CA TRP A 497 11.10 -40.50 -7.89
C TRP A 497 10.80 -40.47 -9.41
N GLY A 498 10.54 -41.63 -10.02
CA GLY A 498 10.14 -41.72 -11.43
C GLY A 498 8.81 -41.02 -11.71
N SER A 499 7.84 -41.18 -10.81
CA SER A 499 6.52 -40.55 -10.90
C SER A 499 6.63 -39.03 -10.81
N TYR A 500 7.42 -38.52 -9.87
CA TYR A 500 7.68 -37.09 -9.71
C TYR A 500 8.25 -36.48 -10.99
N ILE A 501 9.28 -37.10 -11.58
CA ILE A 501 9.89 -36.61 -12.83
C ILE A 501 8.85 -36.58 -13.95
N PHE A 502 8.09 -37.66 -14.13
CA PHE A 502 7.15 -37.76 -15.23
C PHE A 502 5.96 -36.79 -15.06
N VAL A 503 5.37 -36.72 -13.87
CA VAL A 503 4.26 -35.79 -13.55
C VAL A 503 4.71 -34.34 -13.72
N ARG A 504 5.95 -34.01 -13.32
CA ARG A 504 6.52 -32.68 -13.55
C ARG A 504 6.52 -32.31 -15.04
N GLN A 505 6.94 -33.23 -15.93
CA GLN A 505 6.94 -32.95 -17.38
C GLN A 505 5.52 -32.77 -17.92
N LEU A 506 4.55 -33.58 -17.49
CA LEU A 506 3.15 -33.41 -17.86
C LEU A 506 2.57 -32.08 -17.35
N THR A 507 3.04 -31.61 -16.19
CA THR A 507 2.64 -30.32 -15.64
C THR A 507 3.12 -29.16 -16.50
N GLU A 508 4.32 -29.23 -17.08
CA GLU A 508 4.81 -28.22 -18.02
C GLU A 508 3.89 -28.10 -19.25
N VAL A 509 3.37 -29.22 -19.76
CA VAL A 509 2.35 -29.21 -20.82
C VAL A 509 1.10 -28.46 -20.37
N ALA A 510 0.62 -28.74 -19.16
CA ALA A 510 -0.56 -28.09 -18.60
C ALA A 510 -0.35 -26.58 -18.40
N ILE A 511 0.85 -26.15 -18.01
CA ILE A 511 1.21 -24.74 -17.89
C ILE A 511 1.15 -24.07 -19.28
N SER A 512 1.73 -24.67 -20.32
CA SER A 512 1.66 -24.13 -21.69
C SER A 512 0.21 -24.00 -22.20
N GLU A 513 -0.65 -24.97 -21.90
CA GLU A 513 -2.08 -24.90 -22.24
C GLU A 513 -2.78 -23.77 -21.50
N MET A 514 -2.49 -23.59 -20.21
CA MET A 514 -3.02 -22.49 -19.41
C MET A 514 -2.58 -21.12 -19.95
N ILE A 515 -1.32 -20.98 -20.36
CA ILE A 515 -0.83 -19.71 -20.92
C ILE A 515 -1.56 -19.39 -22.21
N GLU A 516 -1.66 -20.32 -23.17
CA GLU A 516 -2.36 -20.00 -24.41
C GLU A 516 -3.86 -19.77 -24.21
N HIS A 517 -4.52 -20.55 -23.35
CA HIS A 517 -5.94 -20.36 -23.12
C HIS A 517 -6.28 -18.94 -22.65
N HIS A 518 -5.46 -18.39 -21.74
CA HIS A 518 -5.71 -17.08 -21.14
C HIS A 518 -5.05 -15.93 -21.92
N LEU A 519 -3.95 -16.19 -22.61
CA LEU A 519 -3.21 -15.23 -23.43
C LEU A 519 -3.08 -15.75 -24.88
N PRO A 520 -4.19 -15.82 -25.64
CA PRO A 520 -4.23 -16.51 -26.92
C PRO A 520 -3.31 -15.89 -27.96
N GLY A 521 -2.42 -16.72 -28.51
CA GLY A 521 -1.50 -16.33 -29.56
C GLY A 521 -0.39 -15.41 -29.07
N VAL A 522 -0.07 -15.38 -27.77
CA VAL A 522 1.11 -14.68 -27.25
C VAL A 522 2.28 -15.65 -27.07
N TRP A 523 1.98 -16.90 -26.71
CA TRP A 523 2.98 -17.95 -26.50
C TRP A 523 3.91 -18.11 -27.72
N MET A 524 5.21 -18.18 -27.47
CA MET A 524 6.28 -18.36 -28.47
C MET A 524 6.35 -17.26 -29.56
N LYS A 525 5.68 -16.11 -29.39
CA LYS A 525 5.87 -14.96 -30.27
C LYS A 525 7.17 -14.21 -29.92
N PRO A 526 7.85 -13.61 -30.92
CA PRO A 526 8.98 -12.73 -30.65
C PRO A 526 8.58 -11.54 -29.77
N ILE A 527 9.38 -11.27 -28.75
CA ILE A 527 9.22 -10.10 -27.89
C ILE A 527 9.78 -8.89 -28.65
N SER A 528 8.95 -7.85 -28.81
CA SER A 528 9.28 -6.70 -29.65
C SER A 528 10.26 -5.72 -28.98
N ASP A 529 10.23 -5.61 -27.65
CA ASP A 529 11.21 -4.80 -26.94
C ASP A 529 12.56 -5.52 -26.93
N PRO A 530 13.66 -4.88 -27.40
CA PRO A 530 14.96 -5.55 -27.49
C PRO A 530 15.50 -6.04 -26.15
N LEU A 531 15.34 -5.26 -25.07
CA LEU A 531 15.88 -5.65 -23.77
C LEU A 531 15.12 -6.84 -23.21
N HIS A 532 13.78 -6.80 -23.23
CA HIS A 532 12.97 -7.95 -22.83
C HIS A 532 13.22 -9.19 -23.69
N GLY A 533 13.35 -9.02 -25.02
CA GLY A 533 13.68 -10.12 -25.93
C GLY A 533 15.04 -10.78 -25.66
N PHE A 534 15.97 -10.05 -25.05
CA PHE A 534 17.27 -10.57 -24.63
C PHE A 534 17.25 -11.24 -23.25
N LEU A 535 16.53 -10.67 -22.29
CA LEU A 535 16.52 -11.14 -20.90
C LEU A 535 15.56 -12.32 -20.69
N TYR A 536 14.34 -12.23 -21.25
CA TYR A 536 13.28 -13.19 -21.00
C TYR A 536 13.65 -14.66 -21.26
N PRO A 537 14.39 -15.02 -22.32
CA PRO A 537 14.81 -16.41 -22.55
C PRO A 537 15.56 -17.03 -21.38
N SER A 538 16.25 -16.24 -20.56
CA SER A 538 16.99 -16.74 -19.39
C SER A 538 16.11 -16.96 -18.16
N VAL A 539 15.00 -16.23 -18.00
CA VAL A 539 14.10 -16.37 -16.84
C VAL A 539 12.90 -17.29 -17.11
N HIS A 540 12.48 -17.42 -18.37
CA HIS A 540 11.37 -18.29 -18.76
C HIS A 540 11.46 -19.73 -18.18
N PRO A 541 12.61 -20.42 -18.22
CA PRO A 541 12.74 -21.75 -17.61
C PRO A 541 12.47 -21.78 -16.09
N ALA A 542 12.75 -20.68 -15.39
CA ALA A 542 12.51 -20.57 -13.96
C ALA A 542 11.01 -20.50 -13.63
N ILE A 543 10.22 -19.79 -14.46
CA ILE A 543 8.76 -19.72 -14.32
C ILE A 543 8.15 -21.12 -14.40
N PHE A 544 8.49 -21.86 -15.46
CA PHE A 544 8.04 -23.24 -15.64
C PHE A 544 8.51 -24.13 -14.49
N SER A 545 9.77 -23.96 -14.07
CA SER A 545 10.34 -24.79 -13.02
C SER A 545 9.66 -24.58 -11.66
N TYR A 546 9.34 -23.33 -11.30
CA TYR A 546 8.59 -23.02 -10.08
C TYR A 546 7.21 -23.67 -10.09
N LEU A 547 6.43 -23.38 -11.13
CA LEU A 547 5.04 -23.84 -11.25
C LEU A 547 4.96 -25.37 -11.32
N ALA A 548 5.81 -25.99 -12.14
CA ALA A 548 5.85 -27.44 -12.29
C ALA A 548 6.29 -28.12 -10.99
N SER A 549 7.26 -27.55 -10.26
CA SER A 549 7.74 -28.12 -8.99
C SER A 549 6.71 -28.01 -7.89
N HIS A 550 5.99 -26.88 -7.85
CA HIS A 550 4.93 -26.63 -6.89
C HIS A 550 3.76 -27.59 -7.09
N ILE A 551 3.31 -27.80 -8.33
CA ILE A 551 2.18 -28.68 -8.62
C ILE A 551 2.58 -30.16 -8.47
N SER A 552 3.80 -30.54 -8.87
CA SER A 552 4.25 -31.93 -8.79
C SER A 552 4.74 -32.37 -7.40
N ALA A 553 4.90 -31.46 -6.44
CA ALA A 553 5.45 -31.76 -5.11
C ALA A 553 4.66 -32.84 -4.35
N GLY A 554 3.35 -32.91 -4.55
CA GLY A 554 2.49 -33.92 -3.91
C GLY A 554 2.69 -35.35 -4.39
N PHE A 555 3.46 -35.56 -5.47
CA PHE A 555 3.78 -36.88 -6.03
C PHE A 555 5.13 -37.42 -5.55
N SER A 556 5.70 -36.83 -4.50
CA SER A 556 6.98 -37.22 -3.90
C SER A 556 6.94 -37.12 -2.38
N GLY A 557 7.71 -37.95 -1.68
CA GLY A 557 7.98 -37.76 -0.25
C GLY A 557 8.62 -36.39 0.07
N PRO A 558 8.22 -35.70 1.16
CA PRO A 558 8.49 -34.27 1.37
C PRO A 558 9.96 -33.89 1.62
N HIS A 559 10.84 -34.83 1.96
CA HIS A 559 12.21 -34.52 2.40
C HIS A 559 13.31 -34.92 1.41
N HIS A 560 13.07 -35.83 0.47
CA HIS A 560 14.13 -36.37 -0.38
C HIS A 560 14.53 -35.42 -1.52
N HIS A 561 13.59 -34.64 -2.04
CA HIS A 561 13.85 -33.76 -3.20
C HIS A 561 14.41 -32.38 -2.82
N VAL A 562 14.15 -31.91 -1.60
CA VAL A 562 14.64 -30.59 -1.14
C VAL A 562 16.17 -30.53 -1.14
N SER A 563 16.84 -31.54 -0.58
CA SER A 563 18.31 -31.57 -0.51
C SER A 563 18.95 -31.61 -1.89
N VAL A 564 18.46 -32.46 -2.79
CA VAL A 564 18.97 -32.58 -4.17
C VAL A 564 18.77 -31.27 -4.95
N LYS A 565 17.59 -30.65 -4.86
CA LYS A 565 17.32 -29.36 -5.52
C LYS A 565 18.20 -28.24 -4.97
N ARG A 566 18.45 -28.25 -3.65
CA ARG A 566 19.36 -27.31 -2.99
C ARG A 566 20.79 -27.49 -3.49
N GLU A 567 21.29 -28.72 -3.56
CA GLU A 567 22.62 -29.03 -4.07
C GLU A 567 22.80 -28.57 -5.53
N LEU A 568 21.81 -28.82 -6.39
CA LEU A 568 21.79 -28.33 -7.77
C LEU A 568 21.84 -26.81 -7.83
N PHE A 569 21.09 -26.11 -6.97
CA PHE A 569 21.10 -24.66 -6.93
C PHE A 569 22.44 -24.10 -6.43
N ILE A 570 22.99 -24.64 -5.34
CA ILE A 570 24.32 -24.27 -4.82
C ILE A 570 25.40 -24.45 -5.90
N THR A 571 25.38 -25.59 -6.59
CA THR A 571 26.33 -25.88 -7.66
C THR A 571 26.16 -24.92 -8.83
N ALA A 572 24.92 -24.61 -9.24
CA ALA A 572 24.64 -23.64 -10.29
C ALA A 572 25.11 -22.21 -9.94
N LEU A 573 25.00 -21.79 -8.66
CA LEU A 573 25.56 -20.52 -8.20
C LEU A 573 27.08 -20.48 -8.33
N GLY A 574 27.75 -21.55 -7.90
CA GLY A 574 29.20 -21.70 -8.01
C GLY A 574 29.68 -21.62 -9.46
N GLU A 575 29.05 -22.40 -10.35
CA GLU A 575 29.36 -22.44 -11.78
C GLU A 575 29.04 -21.12 -12.49
N MET A 576 27.93 -20.45 -12.12
CA MET A 576 27.61 -19.12 -12.61
C MET A 576 28.72 -18.13 -12.27
N LYS A 577 29.20 -18.10 -11.02
CA LYS A 577 30.26 -17.18 -10.60
C LYS A 577 31.59 -17.51 -11.28
N SER A 578 32.06 -18.75 -11.17
CA SER A 578 33.38 -19.18 -11.63
C SER A 578 33.55 -19.01 -13.14
N THR A 579 32.61 -19.56 -13.93
CA THR A 579 32.64 -19.53 -15.39
C THR A 579 32.48 -18.11 -15.92
N SER A 580 31.59 -17.31 -15.33
CA SER A 580 31.37 -15.94 -15.80
C SER A 580 32.59 -15.06 -15.55
N PHE A 581 33.24 -15.18 -14.39
CA PHE A 581 34.45 -14.41 -14.10
C PHE A 581 35.59 -14.80 -15.03
N ALA A 582 35.79 -16.09 -15.31
CA ALA A 582 36.80 -16.56 -16.26
C ALA A 582 36.53 -16.03 -17.68
N THR A 583 35.31 -16.20 -18.18
CA THR A 583 34.93 -15.76 -19.54
C THR A 583 35.02 -14.24 -19.70
N ARG A 584 34.65 -13.48 -18.66
CA ARG A 584 34.74 -12.02 -18.67
C ARG A 584 36.18 -11.52 -18.68
N LEU A 585 37.12 -12.23 -18.05
CA LEU A 585 38.55 -11.95 -18.18
C LEU A 585 39.04 -12.20 -19.62
N GLU A 586 38.65 -13.32 -20.23
CA GLU A 586 38.97 -13.59 -21.64
C GLU A 586 38.44 -12.50 -22.57
N TYR A 587 37.22 -12.02 -22.31
CA TYR A 587 36.59 -10.92 -23.04
C TYR A 587 37.46 -9.64 -23.05
N ARG A 588 38.24 -9.38 -22.00
CA ARG A 588 39.18 -8.23 -21.98
C ARG A 588 40.26 -8.30 -23.05
N HIS A 589 40.56 -9.50 -23.55
CA HIS A 589 41.57 -9.73 -24.57
C HIS A 589 40.99 -9.72 -25.99
N HIS A 590 39.84 -10.36 -26.20
CA HIS A 590 39.27 -10.52 -27.53
C HIS A 590 38.13 -9.55 -27.87
N GLY A 591 37.46 -8.96 -26.88
CA GLY A 591 36.39 -7.96 -27.07
C GLY A 591 35.09 -8.49 -27.68
N ASP A 592 34.88 -9.80 -27.68
CA ASP A 592 33.73 -10.48 -28.32
C ASP A 592 32.60 -10.65 -27.30
N LEU A 593 31.60 -9.77 -27.39
CA LEU A 593 30.47 -9.75 -26.48
C LEU A 593 29.54 -10.96 -26.69
N ASP A 594 29.35 -11.40 -27.93
CA ASP A 594 28.47 -12.53 -28.24
C ASP A 594 29.03 -13.83 -27.64
N ARG A 595 30.36 -14.03 -27.73
CA ARG A 595 31.03 -15.16 -27.08
C ARG A 595 30.90 -15.11 -25.56
N LEU A 596 31.03 -13.93 -24.96
CA LEU A 596 30.85 -13.75 -23.52
C LEU A 596 29.41 -14.10 -23.11
N LEU A 597 28.42 -13.47 -23.73
CA LEU A 597 27.02 -13.65 -23.37
C LEU A 597 26.52 -15.07 -23.68
N GLY A 598 26.96 -15.67 -24.79
CA GLY A 598 26.66 -17.05 -25.14
C GLY A 598 27.18 -18.07 -24.12
N THR A 599 28.20 -17.72 -23.34
CA THR A 599 28.69 -18.55 -22.24
C THR A 599 27.96 -18.24 -20.93
N VAL A 600 27.77 -16.96 -20.61
CA VAL A 600 27.29 -16.51 -19.29
C VAL A 600 25.77 -16.64 -19.14
N MET A 601 24.98 -16.25 -20.14
CA MET A 601 23.52 -16.22 -20.04
C MET A 601 22.91 -17.61 -19.74
N PRO A 602 23.40 -18.72 -20.31
CA PRO A 602 22.95 -20.06 -19.91
C PRO A 602 23.20 -20.36 -18.43
N ARG A 603 24.32 -19.94 -17.83
CA ARG A 603 24.60 -20.19 -16.40
C ARG A 603 23.68 -19.38 -15.49
N ILE A 604 23.40 -18.12 -15.86
CA ILE A 604 22.38 -17.30 -15.19
C ILE A 604 21.02 -18.02 -15.25
N SER A 605 20.64 -18.53 -16.43
CA SER A 605 19.38 -19.25 -16.60
C SER A 605 19.29 -20.50 -15.72
N TYR A 606 20.35 -21.30 -15.62
CA TYR A 606 20.39 -22.46 -14.70
C TYR A 606 20.27 -22.05 -13.24
N ALA A 607 20.98 -21.01 -12.80
CA ALA A 607 20.88 -20.52 -11.42
C ALA A 607 19.44 -20.10 -11.09
N LEU A 608 18.78 -19.34 -11.97
CA LEU A 608 17.37 -18.97 -11.83
C LEU A 608 16.45 -20.19 -11.83
N GLN A 609 16.70 -21.14 -12.74
CA GLN A 609 15.90 -22.34 -12.91
C GLN A 609 15.93 -23.23 -11.66
N PHE A 610 17.11 -23.53 -11.13
CA PHE A 610 17.27 -24.39 -9.95
C PHE A 610 16.82 -23.68 -8.66
N ALA A 611 17.03 -22.36 -8.55
CA ALA A 611 16.43 -21.55 -7.49
C ALA A 611 14.90 -21.70 -7.48
N ALA A 612 14.26 -21.47 -8.63
CA ALA A 612 12.82 -21.56 -8.78
C ALA A 612 12.29 -22.98 -8.54
N ASP A 613 13.01 -24.01 -9.00
CA ASP A 613 12.65 -25.41 -8.79
C ASP A 613 12.65 -25.81 -7.31
N LEU A 614 13.65 -25.37 -6.54
CA LEU A 614 13.72 -25.52 -5.09
C LEU A 614 12.57 -24.77 -4.41
N LEU A 615 12.41 -23.49 -4.72
CA LEU A 615 11.41 -22.62 -4.11
C LEU A 615 9.98 -23.13 -4.33
N GLY A 616 9.66 -23.57 -5.54
CA GLY A 616 8.34 -24.11 -5.87
C GLY A 616 8.03 -25.39 -5.10
N HIS A 617 9.01 -26.30 -4.96
CA HIS A 617 8.85 -27.51 -4.16
C HIS A 617 8.64 -27.18 -2.68
N CYS A 618 9.45 -26.27 -2.13
CA CYS A 618 9.38 -25.85 -0.74
C CYS A 618 8.04 -25.16 -0.40
N ALA A 619 7.56 -24.28 -1.28
CA ALA A 619 6.27 -23.62 -1.12
C ALA A 619 5.11 -24.63 -1.04
N ALA A 620 5.10 -25.64 -1.91
CA ALA A 620 4.04 -26.64 -1.93
C ALA A 620 4.13 -27.67 -0.78
N SER A 621 5.35 -28.00 -0.34
CA SER A 621 5.59 -28.98 0.74
C SER A 621 5.60 -28.36 2.15
N GLY A 622 5.58 -27.03 2.26
CA GLY A 622 5.74 -26.32 3.53
C GLY A 622 7.12 -26.49 4.17
N THR A 623 8.14 -26.76 3.35
CA THR A 623 9.52 -26.95 3.83
C THR A 623 10.36 -25.69 3.67
N ASP A 624 11.42 -25.54 4.47
CA ASP A 624 12.35 -24.43 4.36
C ASP A 624 13.38 -24.72 3.24
N PRO A 625 13.58 -23.80 2.28
CA PRO A 625 14.65 -23.96 1.29
C PRO A 625 16.05 -23.95 1.92
N TYR A 626 16.25 -23.31 3.07
CA TYR A 626 17.53 -23.27 3.76
C TYR A 626 17.82 -24.58 4.52
N ASP A 627 19.05 -25.05 4.43
CA ASP A 627 19.57 -26.14 5.24
C ASP A 627 20.00 -25.65 6.64
N ALA A 628 20.03 -26.57 7.60
CA ALA A 628 20.41 -26.26 8.98
C ALA A 628 21.90 -25.91 9.14
N ASP A 629 22.76 -26.40 8.24
CA ASP A 629 24.21 -26.19 8.28
C ASP A 629 24.62 -24.84 7.66
N GLY A 630 23.69 -24.15 7.00
CA GLY A 630 23.87 -22.82 6.43
C GLY A 630 24.57 -22.80 5.07
N GLU A 631 24.69 -23.94 4.37
CA GLU A 631 25.39 -24.07 3.09
C GLU A 631 24.76 -23.21 2.00
N LEU A 632 23.43 -23.24 1.85
CA LEU A 632 22.74 -22.42 0.87
C LEU A 632 22.90 -20.92 1.18
N SER A 633 22.80 -20.55 2.47
CA SER A 633 22.98 -19.17 2.91
C SER A 633 24.39 -18.66 2.59
N ALA A 634 25.42 -19.49 2.86
CA ALA A 634 26.81 -19.18 2.53
C ALA A 634 27.02 -19.06 1.01
N ALA A 635 26.46 -19.97 0.21
CA ALA A 635 26.55 -19.92 -1.25
C ALA A 635 25.91 -18.65 -1.83
N LEU A 636 24.72 -18.28 -1.34
CA LEU A 636 24.03 -17.03 -1.72
C LEU A 636 24.83 -15.78 -1.29
N ALA A 637 25.41 -15.78 -0.09
CA ALA A 637 26.23 -14.69 0.39
C ALA A 637 27.52 -14.52 -0.45
N ASP A 638 28.17 -15.63 -0.84
CA ASP A 638 29.38 -15.63 -1.65
C ASP A 638 29.18 -14.99 -3.05
N VAL A 639 27.97 -15.07 -3.59
CA VAL A 639 27.58 -14.43 -4.87
C VAL A 639 26.83 -13.10 -4.67
N GLY A 640 26.60 -12.66 -3.43
CA GLY A 640 25.87 -11.43 -3.11
C GLY A 640 24.37 -11.46 -3.42
N LEU A 641 23.73 -12.64 -3.38
CA LEU A 641 22.31 -12.84 -3.70
C LEU A 641 21.46 -13.23 -2.49
N GLN A 642 21.98 -13.09 -1.27
CA GLN A 642 21.28 -13.45 -0.04
C GLN A 642 19.93 -12.73 0.12
N GLN A 643 19.90 -11.41 -0.09
CA GLN A 643 18.66 -10.63 -0.01
C GLN A 643 17.77 -10.74 -1.25
N TRP A 644 18.36 -11.13 -2.38
CA TRP A 644 17.63 -11.33 -3.64
C TRP A 644 16.74 -12.57 -3.59
N PHE A 645 17.21 -13.66 -2.98
CA PHE A 645 16.52 -14.96 -3.01
C PHE A 645 15.07 -14.92 -2.46
N PRO A 646 14.76 -14.30 -1.31
CA PRO A 646 13.38 -14.16 -0.84
C PRO A 646 12.52 -13.29 -1.78
N ILE A 647 13.08 -12.24 -2.38
CA ILE A 647 12.33 -11.39 -3.33
C ILE A 647 11.97 -12.17 -4.58
N PHE A 648 12.88 -13.00 -5.09
CA PHE A 648 12.64 -13.87 -6.23
C PHE A 648 11.54 -14.90 -5.93
N ARG A 649 11.57 -15.52 -4.75
CA ARG A 649 10.50 -16.40 -4.26
C ARG A 649 9.15 -15.68 -4.27
N ASP A 650 9.07 -14.51 -3.65
CA ASP A 650 7.80 -13.81 -3.49
C ASP A 650 7.25 -13.33 -4.86
N ARG A 651 8.13 -13.03 -5.82
CA ARG A 651 7.75 -12.69 -7.21
C ARG A 651 7.20 -13.89 -7.97
N LEU A 652 7.86 -15.05 -7.89
CA LEU A 652 7.34 -16.30 -8.48
C LEU A 652 6.01 -16.72 -7.86
N GLU A 653 5.88 -16.54 -6.54
CA GLU A 653 4.67 -16.89 -5.80
C GLU A 653 3.48 -15.98 -6.18
N ARG A 654 3.71 -14.66 -6.35
CA ARG A 654 2.68 -13.76 -6.87
C ARG A 654 2.21 -14.17 -8.27
N LEU A 655 3.14 -14.56 -9.16
CA LEU A 655 2.80 -15.05 -10.49
C LEU A 655 1.96 -16.34 -10.40
N ARG A 656 2.30 -17.26 -9.49
CA ARG A 656 1.53 -18.49 -9.22
C ARG A 656 0.15 -18.18 -8.66
N MET A 657 0.01 -17.23 -7.73
CA MET A 657 -1.29 -16.84 -7.20
C MET A 657 -2.22 -16.27 -8.27
N ARG A 658 -1.65 -15.74 -9.37
CA ARG A 658 -2.37 -15.31 -10.57
C ARG A 658 -2.52 -16.39 -11.64
N PHE A 659 -2.18 -17.65 -11.36
CA PHE A 659 -2.24 -18.73 -12.34
C PHE A 659 -3.63 -18.84 -13.00
N GLY A 660 -3.67 -18.72 -14.32
CA GLY A 660 -4.92 -18.68 -15.12
C GLY A 660 -5.73 -17.39 -14.98
N ARG A 661 -5.16 -16.31 -14.44
CA ARG A 661 -5.78 -14.99 -14.29
C ARG A 661 -4.81 -13.86 -14.64
N TRP A 662 -3.81 -14.17 -15.46
CA TRP A 662 -2.90 -13.18 -16.01
C TRP A 662 -3.66 -12.28 -16.99
N GLU A 663 -3.46 -10.98 -16.87
CA GLU A 663 -4.10 -9.97 -17.72
C GLU A 663 -3.29 -9.70 -19.00
N SER A 664 -1.98 -9.90 -18.91
CA SER A 664 -1.06 -9.70 -20.04
C SER A 664 0.23 -10.51 -19.86
N PHE A 665 1.02 -10.58 -20.94
CA PHE A 665 2.33 -11.21 -20.89
C PHE A 665 3.38 -10.35 -20.18
N ASP A 666 3.09 -9.06 -19.93
CA ASP A 666 3.99 -8.17 -19.20
C ASP A 666 4.22 -8.64 -17.76
N GLU A 667 3.28 -9.39 -17.17
CA GLU A 667 3.45 -10.05 -15.88
C GLU A 667 4.59 -11.08 -15.87
N PHE A 668 4.87 -11.71 -17.02
CA PHE A 668 6.00 -12.63 -17.18
C PHE A 668 7.30 -11.87 -17.45
N LEU A 669 7.25 -10.81 -18.25
CA LEU A 669 8.39 -9.94 -18.57
C LEU A 669 8.88 -9.15 -17.34
N ALA A 670 8.01 -8.90 -16.36
CA ALA A 670 8.37 -8.26 -15.09
C ALA A 670 9.48 -9.02 -14.33
N LEU A 671 9.65 -10.32 -14.58
CA LEU A 671 10.69 -11.13 -13.96
C LEU A 671 12.09 -10.93 -14.57
N ASP A 672 12.21 -10.22 -15.70
CA ASP A 672 13.48 -9.95 -16.37
C ASP A 672 14.48 -9.21 -15.47
N VAL A 673 13.98 -8.44 -14.51
CA VAL A 673 14.80 -7.76 -13.50
C VAL A 673 15.66 -8.74 -12.68
N HIS A 674 15.23 -9.99 -12.51
CA HIS A 674 16.03 -11.00 -11.83
C HIS A 674 17.23 -11.45 -12.67
N VAL A 675 17.10 -11.46 -14.01
CA VAL A 675 18.22 -11.72 -14.92
C VAL A 675 19.23 -10.58 -14.82
N GLU A 676 18.76 -9.33 -14.91
CA GLU A 676 19.62 -8.16 -14.76
C GLU A 676 20.33 -8.17 -13.42
N ARG A 677 19.62 -8.50 -12.33
CA ARG A 677 20.19 -8.52 -10.99
C ARG A 677 21.36 -9.50 -10.85
N LEU A 678 21.26 -10.67 -11.49
CA LEU A 678 22.34 -11.65 -11.57
C LEU A 678 23.48 -11.13 -12.48
N MET A 679 23.16 -10.51 -13.62
CA MET A 679 24.17 -9.87 -14.47
C MET A 679 24.95 -8.77 -13.72
N TRP A 680 24.28 -7.96 -12.89
CA TRP A 680 24.92 -6.93 -12.09
C TRP A 680 25.91 -7.51 -11.09
N GLN A 681 25.60 -8.67 -10.47
CA GLN A 681 26.59 -9.35 -9.61
C GLN A 681 27.83 -9.84 -10.36
N LEU A 682 27.66 -10.11 -11.65
CA LEU A 682 28.75 -10.50 -12.53
C LEU A 682 29.46 -9.29 -13.16
N GLY A 683 29.12 -8.07 -12.75
CA GLY A 683 29.68 -6.82 -13.24
C GLY A 683 29.35 -6.54 -14.71
N MET A 684 28.15 -6.96 -15.15
CA MET A 684 27.60 -6.67 -16.47
C MET A 684 26.30 -5.90 -16.31
N LEU A 685 26.19 -4.77 -16.99
CA LEU A 685 25.07 -3.85 -16.85
C LEU A 685 24.33 -3.75 -18.19
N PRO A 686 23.30 -4.59 -18.43
CA PRO A 686 22.50 -4.51 -19.66
C PRO A 686 21.62 -3.26 -19.65
N TRP A 687 21.45 -2.62 -20.80
CA TRP A 687 20.53 -1.50 -20.98
C TRP A 687 20.13 -1.32 -22.45
N ARG A 688 19.05 -0.59 -22.68
CA ARG A 688 18.53 -0.29 -24.03
C ARG A 688 19.26 0.90 -24.66
N GLY A 689 20.11 0.62 -25.64
CA GLY A 689 20.78 1.63 -26.47
C GLY A 689 19.97 2.10 -27.68
N PRO A 690 20.49 3.09 -28.43
CA PRO A 690 19.83 3.63 -29.63
C PRO A 690 19.70 2.62 -30.78
N GLU A 691 20.65 1.68 -30.88
CA GLU A 691 20.75 0.70 -31.98
C GLU A 691 20.39 -0.74 -31.54
N GLY A 692 19.94 -0.93 -30.30
CA GLY A 692 19.68 -2.26 -29.72
C GLY A 692 20.13 -2.36 -28.27
N ILE A 693 20.41 -3.56 -27.79
CA ILE A 693 20.88 -3.80 -26.42
C ILE A 693 22.37 -3.41 -26.32
N ARG A 694 22.75 -2.83 -25.19
CA ARG A 694 24.14 -2.62 -24.78
C ARG A 694 24.37 -3.28 -23.44
N VAL A 695 25.60 -3.75 -23.21
CA VAL A 695 26.02 -4.33 -21.93
C VAL A 695 27.32 -3.64 -21.53
N GLU A 696 27.27 -2.82 -20.47
CA GLU A 696 28.50 -2.21 -19.94
C GLU A 696 29.21 -3.20 -19.04
N ILE A 697 30.53 -3.31 -19.21
CA ILE A 697 31.38 -4.20 -18.43
C ILE A 697 32.54 -3.37 -17.86
N PRO A 698 32.35 -2.73 -16.68
CA PRO A 698 33.32 -1.77 -16.15
C PRO A 698 34.70 -2.40 -15.94
N LEU A 699 35.78 -1.73 -16.36
CA LEU A 699 37.15 -2.25 -16.23
C LEU A 699 37.54 -2.51 -14.76
N GLY A 700 37.04 -1.66 -13.85
CA GLY A 700 37.28 -1.79 -12.41
C GLY A 700 36.87 -3.15 -11.84
N THR A 701 35.95 -3.86 -12.49
CA THR A 701 35.51 -5.18 -12.03
C THR A 701 36.54 -6.30 -12.25
N ASP A 702 37.55 -6.10 -13.09
CA ASP A 702 38.62 -7.07 -13.38
C ASP A 702 40.03 -6.52 -13.10
N ILE A 703 40.13 -5.29 -12.58
CA ILE A 703 41.39 -4.55 -12.56
C ILE A 703 42.48 -5.24 -11.74
N ASP A 704 42.13 -5.82 -10.60
CA ASP A 704 43.09 -6.49 -9.71
C ASP A 704 43.73 -7.71 -10.40
N LYS A 705 42.91 -8.56 -11.03
CA LYS A 705 43.40 -9.74 -11.78
C LYS A 705 44.24 -9.35 -13.01
N LEU A 706 43.88 -8.26 -13.69
CA LEU A 706 44.66 -7.76 -14.83
C LEU A 706 46.02 -7.21 -14.40
N LEU A 707 46.14 -6.69 -13.17
CA LEU A 707 47.41 -6.21 -12.61
C LEU A 707 48.29 -7.37 -12.11
N GLU A 708 47.71 -8.43 -11.56
CA GLU A 708 48.42 -9.66 -11.19
C GLU A 708 49.09 -10.31 -12.41
N ASN A 709 48.36 -10.43 -13.53
CA ASN A 709 48.88 -11.01 -14.77
C ASN A 709 49.97 -10.17 -15.48
N LYS A 710 50.16 -8.89 -15.11
CA LYS A 710 51.26 -8.05 -15.62
C LYS A 710 52.56 -8.19 -14.82
N SER A 711 52.52 -8.87 -13.66
CA SER A 711 53.65 -8.99 -12.74
C SER A 711 54.48 -10.27 -12.97
N HIS A 712 54.23 -10.98 -14.08
CA HIS A 712 54.95 -12.19 -14.50
C HIS A 712 55.63 -12.03 -15.85
#